data_AF-A0A2V4N9E7-F1
#
_entry.id   AF-A0A2V4N9E7-F1
#
_cell.length_a   1.000
_cell.length_b   1.000
_cell.length_c   1.000
_cell.angle_alpha   90.00
_cell.angle_beta   90.00
_cell.angle_gamma   90.00
#
_symmetry.space_group_name_H-M   'P 1'
#
loop_
_entity.id
_entity.type
_entity.pdbx_description
1 polymer ?
#
loop_
_entity_poly.entity_id
_entity_poly.type
_entity_poly.pdbx_seq_one_letter_code
_entity_poly.pdbx_strand_id
1 'polypeptide(L)'
;MESILNKAIIIGIDSYPDAPLHGCVNDAKDVASCLSLEQYDFDSMVLLNSQATRSNILRELSKLAYSAEDQEKGDTLLLYFAGHGQVMGQAGHLVTHDAQDFDPGISLAHLAQLMESASLAYDHVISILDCCHSGSAFTWSNSRPLAPSDVEREVPTVNESRCILAACRPEETAKEVGERGVFTDTLTDALLGAAVNWDGEVTLMGIYEYVASAIPKGMQTPVFKGDIAGTVVLGSGFEPRQGRPIERSERSRLMSKAQTLVDQYYYLQLRELADRGVRLDRGARQCALELESVVGWFESTEKELSDLRRDPDWVDLSRRVREFRKNLSEVSVGEETRFGRITRHIGHGGYGHVWEVQGADGRSYALKIFHGNELDDAVKVQRFTNGYLNMRKLEHPHIVRVHEVMVAPFGFAMDLIPGENLRRTYIDRDGDASVALRLMIDICETVQHAHSKKVRHRDIKPENIVISVGAEGQLVPYLTDFDLAYHETNRTVTTNLGVGGVINYAAPEQLYEPNTRSARSETVDVFSLAQLMFFLVTGRDPNAENFAKNQEVLHRELASWVDDRASQALMELYKRATSKAPGDRPQTVVDFVAPLRTAEAIIQIASGTEDVEEDDLCRRIGQLYAGMGRYDSTSGHVQMNSASGQVEVIARLGGSSNRLAATVEVELSVMGSLPVASLKSGKAARESINARLDRALQKKYGNAVKRHPGSKGAYQVFVVISDVRFNVAGIARVCDVIATTVASIEGS
;
A
#
# COMPACT_ATOMS: atom_id res chain seq x y z
N MET A 1 0.28 28.07 -21.70
CA MET A 1 0.22 29.01 -20.58
C MET A 1 -0.96 29.91 -20.86
N GLU A 2 -2.15 29.41 -20.52
CA GLU A 2 -3.36 30.25 -20.47
C GLU A 2 -3.12 31.30 -19.38
N SER A 3 -3.30 32.58 -19.68
CA SER A 3 -3.17 33.65 -18.69
C SER A 3 -4.35 33.58 -17.74
N ILE A 4 -4.10 33.35 -16.46
CA ILE A 4 -5.14 33.21 -15.44
C ILE A 4 -5.80 34.58 -15.18
N LEU A 5 -7.14 34.58 -15.10
CA LEU A 5 -8.02 35.77 -15.15
C LEU A 5 -8.41 36.34 -13.77
N ASN A 6 -7.87 35.82 -12.66
CA ASN A 6 -8.19 36.25 -11.30
C ASN A 6 -7.48 37.56 -10.93
N LYS A 7 -8.25 38.58 -10.51
CA LYS A 7 -7.73 39.89 -10.07
C LYS A 7 -8.14 40.19 -8.64
N ALA A 8 -7.23 40.77 -7.85
CA ALA A 8 -7.54 41.26 -6.51
C ALA A 8 -7.10 42.71 -6.29
N ILE A 9 -7.91 43.48 -5.57
CA ILE A 9 -7.52 44.77 -5.00
C ILE A 9 -7.56 44.64 -3.47
N ILE A 10 -6.43 44.91 -2.83
CA ILE A 10 -6.23 44.66 -1.40
C ILE A 10 -5.81 45.96 -0.74
N ILE A 11 -6.61 46.43 0.21
CA ILE A 11 -6.48 47.76 0.82
C ILE A 11 -6.26 47.60 2.32
N GLY A 12 -5.22 48.24 2.84
CA GLY A 12 -4.91 48.28 4.28
C GLY A 12 -4.50 49.69 4.73
N ILE A 13 -5.22 50.26 5.70
CA ILE A 13 -4.99 51.63 6.15
C ILE A 13 -4.83 51.68 7.67
N ASP A 14 -3.64 52.06 8.12
CA ASP A 14 -3.33 52.33 9.53
C ASP A 14 -3.23 53.83 9.81
N SER A 15 -2.62 54.57 8.87
CA SER A 15 -2.25 55.97 9.06
C SER A 15 -3.41 56.92 8.79
N TYR A 16 -4.41 56.98 9.66
CA TYR A 16 -5.46 58.01 9.60
C TYR A 16 -5.03 59.28 10.36
N PRO A 17 -5.31 60.50 9.85
CA PRO A 17 -4.91 61.75 10.50
C PRO A 17 -5.47 61.93 11.92
N ASP A 18 -6.74 61.56 12.13
CA ASP A 18 -7.46 61.83 13.38
C ASP A 18 -7.78 60.56 14.22
N ALA A 19 -7.54 59.36 13.68
CA ALA A 19 -7.87 58.09 14.34
C ALA A 19 -7.00 56.90 13.84
N PRO A 20 -5.70 56.86 14.11
CA PRO A 20 -4.80 55.83 13.59
C PRO A 20 -5.15 54.41 14.07
N LEU A 21 -4.87 53.42 13.22
CA LEU A 21 -4.92 51.98 13.49
C LEU A 21 -3.50 51.38 13.42
N HIS A 22 -3.34 50.11 13.82
CA HIS A 22 -2.02 49.47 13.92
C HIS A 22 -1.92 48.07 13.30
N GLY A 23 -3.03 47.46 12.85
CA GLY A 23 -3.07 46.08 12.33
C GLY A 23 -3.45 45.94 10.85
N CYS A 24 -4.11 46.94 10.26
CA CYS A 24 -4.77 46.79 8.96
C CYS A 24 -3.78 46.63 7.79
N VAL A 25 -2.59 47.22 7.89
CA VAL A 25 -1.53 47.03 6.87
C VAL A 25 -0.96 45.61 6.91
N ASN A 26 -0.83 45.03 8.10
CA ASN A 26 -0.35 43.65 8.25
C ASN A 26 -1.41 42.66 7.73
N ASP A 27 -2.66 42.88 8.10
CA ASP A 27 -3.82 42.11 7.62
C ASP A 27 -3.89 42.09 6.07
N ALA A 28 -3.74 43.24 5.42
CA ALA A 28 -3.72 43.34 3.96
C ALA A 28 -2.54 42.56 3.33
N LYS A 29 -1.35 42.59 3.92
CA LYS A 29 -0.19 41.85 3.41
C LYS A 29 -0.35 40.34 3.56
N ASP A 30 -0.91 39.88 4.67
CA ASP A 30 -1.12 38.46 4.94
C ASP A 30 -2.16 37.87 3.96
N VAL A 31 -3.26 38.59 3.69
CA VAL A 31 -4.25 38.19 2.69
C VAL A 31 -3.66 38.20 1.27
N ALA A 32 -2.87 39.21 0.91
CA ALA A 32 -2.19 39.25 -0.39
C ALA A 32 -1.24 38.07 -0.61
N SER A 33 -0.52 37.67 0.45
CA SER A 33 0.38 36.53 0.42
C SER A 33 -0.40 35.22 0.19
N CYS A 34 -1.54 35.05 0.86
CA CYS A 34 -2.39 33.87 0.68
C CYS A 34 -2.96 33.77 -0.74
N LEU A 35 -3.47 34.88 -1.30
CA LEU A 35 -4.07 34.91 -2.63
C LEU A 35 -3.05 34.72 -3.77
N SER A 36 -1.76 34.93 -3.48
CA SER A 36 -0.66 34.68 -4.43
C SER A 36 -0.22 33.21 -4.55
N LEU A 37 -0.74 32.32 -3.71
CA LEU A 37 -0.42 30.89 -3.79
C LEU A 37 -0.90 30.29 -5.12
N GLU A 38 -0.19 29.29 -5.65
CA GLU A 38 -0.49 28.62 -6.92
C GLU A 38 -1.92 28.06 -6.98
N GLN A 39 -2.48 27.67 -5.83
CA GLN A 39 -3.85 27.15 -5.72
C GLN A 39 -4.95 28.20 -5.94
N TYR A 40 -4.62 29.50 -5.82
CA TYR A 40 -5.53 30.64 -5.98
C TYR A 40 -5.17 31.52 -7.20
N ASP A 41 -3.88 31.75 -7.40
CA ASP A 41 -3.25 32.47 -8.52
C ASP A 41 -3.88 33.85 -8.84
N PHE A 42 -4.09 34.70 -7.82
CA PHE A 42 -4.59 36.06 -8.02
C PHE A 42 -3.47 37.05 -8.35
N ASP A 43 -3.65 37.83 -9.41
CA ASP A 43 -2.88 39.05 -9.63
C ASP A 43 -3.41 40.17 -8.72
N SER A 44 -2.67 40.42 -7.64
CA SER A 44 -3.10 41.26 -6.52
C SER A 44 -2.46 42.64 -6.53
N MET A 45 -3.28 43.69 -6.57
CA MET A 45 -2.86 45.07 -6.39
C MET A 45 -3.05 45.51 -4.94
N VAL A 46 -1.95 45.81 -4.24
CA VAL A 46 -1.98 46.20 -2.83
C VAL A 46 -1.85 47.73 -2.68
N LEU A 47 -2.81 48.37 -2.01
CA LEU A 47 -2.83 49.81 -1.74
C LEU A 47 -2.76 50.06 -0.22
N LEU A 48 -1.66 50.65 0.26
CA LEU A 48 -1.41 50.85 1.69
C LEU A 48 -1.33 52.33 2.07
N ASN A 49 -1.92 52.70 3.21
CA ASN A 49 -1.81 54.04 3.82
C ASN A 49 -1.97 55.18 2.80
N SER A 50 -0.93 55.98 2.55
CA SER A 50 -0.94 57.14 1.65
C SER A 50 -1.26 56.80 0.19
N GLN A 51 -1.21 55.53 -0.20
CA GLN A 51 -1.65 55.06 -1.52
C GLN A 51 -3.16 54.80 -1.56
N ALA A 52 -3.79 54.51 -0.42
CA ALA A 52 -5.20 54.17 -0.30
C ALA A 52 -6.10 55.42 -0.21
N THR A 53 -5.92 56.36 -1.15
CA THR A 53 -6.77 57.54 -1.30
C THR A 53 -8.03 57.20 -2.08
N ARG A 54 -9.12 57.96 -1.87
CA ARG A 54 -10.40 57.81 -2.58
C ARG A 54 -10.21 57.78 -4.08
N SER A 55 -9.43 58.73 -4.61
CA SER A 55 -9.18 58.84 -6.05
C SER A 55 -8.39 57.66 -6.60
N ASN A 56 -7.41 57.15 -5.86
CA ASN A 56 -6.61 56.02 -6.33
C ASN A 56 -7.43 54.72 -6.32
N ILE A 57 -8.12 54.43 -5.21
CA ILE A 57 -8.97 53.24 -5.09
C ILE A 57 -10.04 53.22 -6.18
N LEU A 58 -10.77 54.33 -6.38
CA LEU A 58 -11.79 54.42 -7.42
C LEU A 58 -11.20 54.29 -8.84
N ARG A 59 -10.01 54.85 -9.09
CA ARG A 59 -9.34 54.74 -10.39
C ARG A 59 -9.01 53.28 -10.71
N GLU A 60 -8.40 52.57 -9.77
CA GLU A 60 -7.99 51.17 -10.02
C GLU A 60 -9.22 50.24 -10.10
N LEU A 61 -10.24 50.42 -9.26
CA LEU A 61 -11.51 49.70 -9.38
C LEU A 61 -12.22 49.99 -10.71
N SER A 62 -12.26 51.25 -11.14
CA SER A 62 -12.91 51.63 -12.41
C SER A 62 -12.15 51.07 -13.60
N LYS A 63 -10.82 50.99 -13.56
CA LYS A 63 -10.06 50.33 -14.63
C LYS A 63 -10.50 48.88 -14.79
N LEU A 64 -10.58 48.11 -13.69
CA LEU A 64 -11.01 46.71 -13.76
C LEU A 64 -12.50 46.55 -14.11
N ALA A 65 -13.35 47.44 -13.60
CA ALA A 65 -14.79 47.37 -13.85
C ALA A 65 -15.19 47.71 -15.29
N TYR A 66 -14.42 48.57 -15.97
CA TYR A 66 -14.75 49.10 -17.30
C TYR A 66 -13.71 48.76 -18.40
N SER A 67 -12.70 47.94 -18.14
CA SER A 67 -11.67 47.57 -19.13
C SER A 67 -12.14 46.59 -20.23
N ALA A 68 -13.41 46.18 -20.22
CA ALA A 68 -13.93 45.04 -20.98
C ALA A 68 -14.43 45.34 -22.41
N GLU A 69 -13.95 46.41 -23.08
CA GLU A 69 -14.40 46.69 -24.46
C GLU A 69 -13.77 45.75 -25.51
N ASP A 70 -12.70 44.99 -25.20
CA ASP A 70 -12.02 44.09 -26.16
C ASP A 70 -11.35 42.81 -25.55
N GLN A 71 -11.70 42.39 -24.32
CA GLN A 71 -11.03 41.26 -23.62
C GLN A 71 -11.99 40.11 -23.25
N GLU A 72 -11.44 38.89 -23.12
CA GLU A 72 -12.15 37.73 -22.56
C GLU A 72 -12.61 38.04 -21.13
N LYS A 73 -13.83 37.58 -20.79
CA LYS A 73 -14.41 37.76 -19.46
C LYS A 73 -13.55 37.06 -18.41
N GLY A 74 -13.25 37.74 -17.30
CA GLY A 74 -12.43 37.17 -16.24
C GLY A 74 -13.17 36.27 -15.27
N ASP A 75 -12.44 35.44 -14.54
CA ASP A 75 -13.02 34.47 -13.60
C ASP A 75 -13.48 35.17 -12.32
N THR A 76 -12.54 35.67 -11.50
CA THR A 76 -12.86 36.29 -10.20
C THR A 76 -12.20 37.66 -10.03
N LEU A 77 -13.01 38.65 -9.61
CA LEU A 77 -12.55 39.92 -9.05
C LEU A 77 -12.80 39.94 -7.54
N LEU A 78 -11.73 40.08 -6.75
CA LEU A 78 -11.80 40.15 -5.29
C LEU A 78 -11.35 41.52 -4.77
N LEU A 79 -12.20 42.17 -3.97
CA LEU A 79 -11.85 43.35 -3.19
C LEU A 79 -11.69 42.96 -1.73
N TYR A 80 -10.54 43.26 -1.14
CA TYR A 80 -10.30 43.16 0.29
C TYR A 80 -10.04 44.55 0.88
N PHE A 81 -10.74 44.90 1.95
CA PHE A 81 -10.55 46.18 2.65
C PHE A 81 -10.39 45.96 4.16
N ALA A 82 -9.28 46.43 4.73
CA ALA A 82 -9.05 46.54 6.17
C ALA A 82 -8.81 48.00 6.57
N GLY A 83 -9.62 48.51 7.51
CA GLY A 83 -9.56 49.90 7.97
C GLY A 83 -10.82 50.37 8.70
N HIS A 84 -11.00 51.69 8.80
CA HIS A 84 -12.21 52.27 9.40
C HIS A 84 -13.43 52.19 8.49
N GLY A 85 -14.59 51.97 9.10
CA GLY A 85 -15.91 52.11 8.48
C GLY A 85 -16.76 53.10 9.27
N GLN A 86 -17.50 53.96 8.57
CA GLN A 86 -18.32 55.01 9.19
C GLN A 86 -19.72 55.01 8.61
N VAL A 87 -20.73 55.24 9.47
CA VAL A 87 -22.11 55.44 9.05
C VAL A 87 -22.45 56.92 9.11
N MET A 88 -22.90 57.48 7.98
CA MET A 88 -23.40 58.85 7.88
C MET A 88 -24.87 58.82 7.43
N GLY A 89 -25.78 59.19 8.34
CA GLY A 89 -27.23 59.06 8.11
C GLY A 89 -27.65 57.59 8.00
N GLN A 90 -28.12 57.17 6.83
CA GLN A 90 -28.46 55.77 6.52
C GLN A 90 -27.44 55.08 5.60
N ALA A 91 -26.34 55.75 5.24
CA ALA A 91 -25.34 55.24 4.31
C ALA A 91 -24.02 54.89 5.01
N GLY A 92 -23.55 53.67 4.83
CA GLY A 92 -22.21 53.24 5.25
C GLY A 92 -21.13 53.65 4.26
N HIS A 93 -19.94 53.94 4.77
CA HIS A 93 -18.77 54.39 4.02
C HIS A 93 -17.52 53.64 4.46
N LEU A 94 -16.66 53.32 3.49
CA LEU A 94 -15.27 52.91 3.72
C LEU A 94 -14.43 54.18 3.88
N VAL A 95 -13.72 54.28 5.00
CA VAL A 95 -12.93 55.47 5.31
C VAL A 95 -11.58 55.39 4.61
N THR A 96 -11.32 56.30 3.67
CA THR A 96 -10.06 56.34 2.91
C THR A 96 -8.99 57.16 3.63
N HIS A 97 -7.73 57.05 3.22
CA HIS A 97 -6.63 57.75 3.87
C HIS A 97 -6.77 59.29 3.82
N ASP A 98 -7.38 59.80 2.77
CA ASP A 98 -7.65 61.22 2.50
C ASP A 98 -9.03 61.70 3.00
N ALA A 99 -9.67 60.95 3.91
CA ALA A 99 -10.97 61.30 4.48
C ALA A 99 -10.95 62.69 5.16
N GLN A 100 -12.07 63.40 5.06
CA GLN A 100 -12.29 64.70 5.70
C GLN A 100 -13.60 64.71 6.47
N ASP A 101 -13.79 65.71 7.33
CA ASP A 101 -15.07 65.96 7.99
C ASP A 101 -16.20 66.04 6.95
N PHE A 102 -17.21 65.18 7.11
CA PHE A 102 -18.36 65.03 6.21
C PHE A 102 -18.08 64.45 4.81
N ASP A 103 -16.84 64.05 4.50
CA ASP A 103 -16.48 63.26 3.32
C ASP A 103 -15.56 62.09 3.73
N PRO A 104 -16.14 61.00 4.26
CA PRO A 104 -15.37 59.90 4.83
C PRO A 104 -14.63 59.09 3.75
N GLY A 105 -14.99 59.21 2.47
CA GLY A 105 -14.33 58.47 1.40
C GLY A 105 -15.32 57.83 0.42
N ILE A 106 -15.38 56.50 0.40
CA ILE A 106 -16.16 55.74 -0.59
C ILE A 106 -17.44 55.20 0.06
N SER A 107 -18.60 55.64 -0.44
CA SER A 107 -19.88 55.10 0.02
C SER A 107 -20.05 53.66 -0.47
N LEU A 108 -20.64 52.80 0.36
CA LEU A 108 -20.90 51.40 0.02
C LEU A 108 -21.88 51.27 -1.16
N ALA A 109 -22.78 52.25 -1.35
CA ALA A 109 -23.65 52.33 -2.51
C ALA A 109 -22.89 52.59 -3.81
N HIS A 110 -21.90 53.49 -3.79
CA HIS A 110 -21.05 53.73 -4.97
C HIS A 110 -20.15 52.53 -5.26
N LEU A 111 -19.61 51.89 -4.21
CA LEU A 111 -18.85 50.66 -4.36
C LEU A 111 -19.71 49.56 -5.00
N ALA A 112 -20.94 49.37 -4.54
CA ALA A 112 -21.86 48.39 -5.11
C ALA A 112 -22.15 48.64 -6.60
N GLN A 113 -22.32 49.90 -7.02
CA GLN A 113 -22.50 50.25 -8.43
C GLN A 113 -21.27 49.89 -9.28
N LEU A 114 -20.06 50.10 -8.74
CA LEU A 114 -18.82 49.69 -9.41
C LEU A 114 -18.69 48.17 -9.50
N MET A 115 -19.05 47.44 -8.43
CA MET A 115 -19.06 45.98 -8.44
C MET A 115 -20.12 45.40 -9.39
N GLU A 116 -21.29 46.04 -9.51
CA GLU A 116 -22.31 45.71 -10.52
C GLU A 116 -21.79 45.95 -11.94
N SER A 117 -21.05 47.03 -12.16
CA SER A 117 -20.43 47.29 -13.46
C SER A 117 -19.35 46.25 -13.77
N ALA A 118 -18.59 45.82 -12.76
CA ALA A 118 -17.55 44.80 -12.91
C ALA A 118 -18.11 43.40 -13.20
N SER A 119 -19.37 43.09 -12.88
CA SER A 119 -19.94 41.77 -13.20
C SER A 119 -20.14 41.54 -14.70
N LEU A 120 -20.13 42.62 -15.49
CA LEU A 120 -20.04 42.54 -16.96
C LEU A 120 -18.68 42.01 -17.44
N ALA A 121 -17.62 42.22 -16.64
CA ALA A 121 -16.25 41.87 -16.95
C ALA A 121 -15.74 40.60 -16.25
N TYR A 122 -16.41 40.15 -15.16
CA TYR A 122 -16.01 38.99 -14.34
C TYR A 122 -17.18 38.08 -13.99
N ASP A 123 -16.97 36.76 -13.93
CA ASP A 123 -18.00 35.79 -13.53
C ASP A 123 -18.31 35.84 -12.02
N HIS A 124 -17.31 36.14 -11.21
CA HIS A 124 -17.43 36.24 -9.76
C HIS A 124 -16.86 37.58 -9.27
N VAL A 125 -17.69 38.38 -8.58
CA VAL A 125 -17.29 39.65 -7.97
C VAL A 125 -17.53 39.58 -6.47
N ILE A 126 -16.44 39.67 -5.70
CA ILE A 126 -16.42 39.36 -4.27
C ILE A 126 -15.81 40.54 -3.51
N SER A 127 -16.46 40.95 -2.42
CA SER A 127 -15.93 41.94 -1.48
C SER A 127 -15.81 41.37 -0.08
N ILE A 128 -14.61 41.44 0.50
CA ILE A 128 -14.30 41.05 1.87
C ILE A 128 -13.96 42.32 2.67
N LEU A 129 -14.75 42.63 3.69
CA LEU A 129 -14.68 43.89 4.43
C LEU A 129 -14.35 43.64 5.90
N ASP A 130 -13.11 43.94 6.31
CA ASP A 130 -12.65 43.98 7.71
C ASP A 130 -12.65 45.41 8.24
N CYS A 131 -13.85 45.94 8.49
CA CYS A 131 -14.04 47.25 9.09
C CYS A 131 -15.28 47.31 10.00
N CYS A 132 -15.28 48.28 10.91
CA CYS A 132 -16.42 48.55 11.80
C CYS A 132 -17.67 48.94 10.99
N HIS A 133 -18.85 48.48 11.42
CA HIS A 133 -20.12 48.74 10.72
C HIS A 133 -20.18 48.24 9.27
N SER A 134 -19.30 47.31 8.86
CA SER A 134 -19.29 46.70 7.52
C SER A 134 -20.64 46.06 7.14
N GLY A 135 -21.41 45.60 8.13
CA GLY A 135 -22.79 45.15 7.96
C GLY A 135 -23.80 46.21 7.47
N SER A 136 -23.44 47.49 7.40
CA SER A 136 -24.28 48.55 6.83
C SER A 136 -24.30 48.55 5.29
N ALA A 137 -23.40 47.79 4.64
CA ALA A 137 -23.44 47.50 3.20
C ALA A 137 -24.75 46.80 2.78
N PHE A 138 -25.47 46.21 3.73
CA PHE A 138 -26.55 45.25 3.50
C PHE A 138 -27.92 45.91 3.26
N THR A 139 -28.06 47.24 3.39
CA THR A 139 -29.25 48.02 3.00
C THR A 139 -29.47 48.11 1.48
N TRP A 140 -28.66 47.38 0.72
CA TRP A 140 -28.63 47.21 -0.74
C TRP A 140 -29.99 46.98 -1.43
N SER A 141 -31.02 46.49 -0.73
CA SER A 141 -32.31 46.14 -1.34
C SER A 141 -33.43 47.13 -0.97
N ASN A 142 -33.40 48.34 -1.53
CA ASN A 142 -34.66 48.87 -2.08
C ASN A 142 -34.66 48.50 -3.55
N SER A 143 -35.49 47.52 -3.87
CA SER A 143 -35.79 47.05 -5.22
C SER A 143 -35.86 48.24 -6.17
N ARG A 144 -34.98 48.27 -7.18
CA ARG A 144 -35.23 49.12 -8.34
C ARG A 144 -36.57 48.63 -8.93
N PRO A 145 -37.63 49.45 -9.03
CA PRO A 145 -38.85 49.02 -9.68
C PRO A 145 -38.51 48.66 -11.13
N LEU A 146 -38.98 47.51 -11.63
CA LEU A 146 -38.78 47.14 -13.04
C LEU A 146 -39.26 48.31 -13.91
N ALA A 147 -38.38 48.82 -14.76
CA ALA A 147 -38.77 49.73 -15.81
C ALA A 147 -39.48 48.92 -16.92
N PRO A 148 -40.41 49.52 -17.68
CA PRO A 148 -41.02 48.84 -18.84
C PRO A 148 -39.98 48.33 -19.87
N SER A 149 -38.79 48.92 -19.92
CA SER A 149 -37.66 48.46 -20.73
C SER A 149 -37.02 47.15 -20.24
N ASP A 150 -37.23 46.77 -18.98
CA ASP A 150 -36.70 45.54 -18.38
C ASP A 150 -37.58 44.31 -18.68
N VAL A 151 -38.75 44.52 -19.30
CA VAL A 151 -39.64 43.46 -19.79
C VAL A 151 -39.29 43.04 -21.23
N GLU A 152 -38.62 43.93 -21.99
CA GLU A 152 -38.15 43.66 -23.36
C GLU A 152 -36.74 43.05 -23.41
N ARG A 153 -35.94 43.22 -22.36
CA ARG A 153 -34.74 42.38 -22.14
C ARG A 153 -35.20 41.13 -21.42
N GLU A 154 -35.01 39.96 -22.03
CA GLU A 154 -35.16 38.68 -21.33
C GLU A 154 -34.57 38.81 -19.92
N VAL A 155 -35.32 38.42 -18.88
CA VAL A 155 -34.81 38.38 -17.49
C VAL A 155 -33.49 37.61 -17.55
N PRO A 156 -32.33 38.26 -17.36
CA PRO A 156 -31.08 37.56 -17.56
C PRO A 156 -31.01 36.46 -16.51
N THR A 157 -30.89 35.21 -16.95
CA THR A 157 -30.39 34.13 -16.10
C THR A 157 -28.93 34.46 -15.81
N VAL A 158 -28.69 35.26 -14.77
CA VAL A 158 -27.36 35.76 -14.46
C VAL A 158 -26.54 34.61 -13.88
N ASN A 159 -25.58 34.08 -14.65
CA ASN A 159 -24.52 33.18 -14.19
C ASN A 159 -23.41 33.96 -13.45
N GLU A 160 -23.74 35.02 -12.70
CA GLU A 160 -22.76 35.89 -12.05
C GLU A 160 -22.97 35.86 -10.55
N SER A 161 -21.88 35.63 -9.81
CA SER A 161 -21.92 35.64 -8.34
C SER A 161 -21.44 36.98 -7.81
N ARG A 162 -22.26 37.65 -7.00
CA ARG A 162 -21.94 38.94 -6.36
C ARG A 162 -22.08 38.80 -4.87
N CYS A 163 -20.96 38.79 -4.16
CA CYS A 163 -20.92 38.42 -2.75
C CYS A 163 -20.18 39.44 -1.88
N ILE A 164 -20.69 39.65 -0.67
CA ILE A 164 -20.04 40.43 0.38
C ILE A 164 -19.87 39.55 1.62
N LEU A 165 -18.64 39.46 2.10
CA LEU A 165 -18.27 38.87 3.39
C LEU A 165 -17.75 39.98 4.30
N ALA A 166 -18.46 40.26 5.38
CA ALA A 166 -18.15 41.34 6.32
C ALA A 166 -17.74 40.77 7.69
N ALA A 167 -16.80 41.43 8.36
CA ALA A 167 -16.27 41.00 9.64
C ALA A 167 -17.28 41.04 10.81
N CYS A 168 -18.25 41.95 10.75
CA CYS A 168 -19.24 42.12 11.82
C CYS A 168 -20.61 42.66 11.33
N ARG A 169 -21.63 42.57 12.17
CA ARG A 169 -22.97 43.15 11.92
C ARG A 169 -22.96 44.69 11.95
N PRO A 170 -23.96 45.38 11.36
CA PRO A 170 -23.96 46.85 11.32
C PRO A 170 -23.91 47.51 12.72
N GLU A 171 -24.46 46.86 13.74
CA GLU A 171 -24.48 47.29 15.14
C GLU A 171 -23.24 46.88 15.95
N GLU A 172 -22.32 46.11 15.37
CA GLU A 172 -21.10 45.59 16.00
C GLU A 172 -19.84 46.31 15.50
N THR A 173 -18.75 46.20 16.25
CA THR A 173 -17.41 46.70 15.89
C THR A 173 -16.47 45.53 15.63
N ALA A 174 -15.65 45.62 14.58
CA ALA A 174 -14.58 44.66 14.35
C ALA A 174 -13.56 44.71 15.50
N LYS A 175 -13.05 43.55 15.93
CA LYS A 175 -12.13 43.43 17.07
C LYS A 175 -10.75 42.96 16.63
N GLU A 176 -9.73 43.48 17.32
CA GLU A 176 -8.33 43.11 17.16
C GLU A 176 -7.81 42.41 18.42
N VAL A 177 -6.90 41.45 18.26
CA VAL A 177 -6.17 40.79 19.37
C VAL A 177 -4.68 40.77 19.00
N GLY A 178 -3.87 41.57 19.68
CA GLY A 178 -2.48 41.80 19.30
C GLY A 178 -2.38 42.85 18.19
N GLU A 179 -1.53 42.61 17.19
CA GLU A 179 -1.36 43.47 15.99
C GLU A 179 -2.16 42.97 14.77
N ARG A 180 -3.23 42.19 14.98
CA ARG A 180 -4.03 41.54 13.93
C ARG A 180 -5.54 41.58 14.20
N GLY A 181 -6.33 41.70 13.14
CA GLY A 181 -7.78 41.55 13.17
C GLY A 181 -8.21 40.11 13.48
N VAL A 182 -9.17 39.92 14.40
CA VAL A 182 -9.69 38.58 14.75
C VAL A 182 -10.35 37.91 13.56
N PHE A 183 -10.99 38.71 12.70
CA PHE A 183 -11.59 38.21 11.46
C PHE A 183 -10.50 37.79 10.47
N THR A 184 -9.52 38.66 10.21
CA THR A 184 -8.44 38.38 9.27
C THR A 184 -7.57 37.20 9.66
N ASP A 185 -7.27 37.02 10.95
CA ASP A 185 -6.55 35.84 11.44
C ASP A 185 -7.30 34.53 11.13
N THR A 186 -8.63 34.49 11.32
CA THR A 186 -9.43 33.32 10.94
C THR A 186 -9.63 33.17 9.43
N LEU A 187 -9.66 34.27 8.68
CA LEU A 187 -9.76 34.27 7.22
C LEU A 187 -8.48 33.72 6.57
N THR A 188 -7.32 34.12 7.08
CA THR A 188 -6.02 33.64 6.60
C THR A 188 -5.85 32.14 6.90
N ASP A 189 -6.23 31.66 8.08
CA ASP A 189 -6.32 30.21 8.37
C ASP A 189 -7.19 29.48 7.33
N ALA A 190 -8.36 30.05 7.01
CA ALA A 190 -9.28 29.47 6.02
C ALA A 190 -8.62 29.37 4.63
N LEU A 191 -7.98 30.46 4.18
CA LEU A 191 -7.28 30.54 2.90
C LEU A 191 -6.04 29.63 2.85
N LEU A 192 -5.34 29.42 3.97
CA LEU A 192 -4.20 28.51 4.04
C LEU A 192 -4.58 27.03 4.04
N GLY A 193 -5.88 26.73 4.04
CA GLY A 193 -6.40 25.39 3.79
C GLY A 193 -7.32 24.85 4.88
N ALA A 194 -7.57 25.59 5.96
CA ALA A 194 -8.47 25.13 7.03
C ALA A 194 -9.94 25.01 6.58
N ALA A 195 -10.30 25.70 5.49
CA ALA A 195 -11.62 25.66 4.86
C ALA A 195 -11.70 24.71 3.64
N VAL A 196 -10.67 23.90 3.38
CA VAL A 196 -10.67 22.94 2.27
C VAL A 196 -11.75 21.89 2.46
N ASN A 197 -12.51 21.61 1.39
CA ASN A 197 -13.55 20.59 1.37
C ASN A 197 -13.01 19.18 1.04
N TRP A 198 -13.92 18.22 0.86
CA TRP A 198 -13.59 16.82 0.53
C TRP A 198 -13.09 16.62 -0.90
N ASP A 199 -13.13 17.66 -1.74
CA ASP A 199 -12.70 17.64 -3.13
C ASP A 199 -11.36 18.39 -3.31
N GLY A 200 -10.78 18.95 -2.24
CA GLY A 200 -9.52 19.71 -2.32
C GLY A 200 -9.71 21.15 -2.79
N GLU A 201 -10.91 21.70 -2.62
CA GLU A 201 -11.28 23.06 -3.03
C GLU A 201 -11.53 23.95 -1.81
N VAL A 202 -11.19 25.22 -1.94
CA VAL A 202 -11.58 26.28 -0.99
C VAL A 202 -12.67 27.12 -1.65
N THR A 203 -13.88 27.04 -1.08
CA THR A 203 -15.05 27.78 -1.57
C THR A 203 -15.30 29.01 -0.70
N LEU A 204 -15.92 30.05 -1.28
CA LEU A 204 -16.29 31.24 -0.53
C LEU A 204 -17.22 30.93 0.66
N MET A 205 -18.16 29.99 0.46
CA MET A 205 -19.05 29.53 1.54
C MET A 205 -18.29 28.73 2.60
N GLY A 206 -17.34 27.89 2.21
CA GLY A 206 -16.48 27.15 3.14
C GLY A 206 -15.62 28.08 4.00
N ILE A 207 -15.10 29.17 3.42
CA ILE A 207 -14.40 30.23 4.17
C ILE A 207 -15.33 30.86 5.20
N TYR A 208 -16.54 31.25 4.79
CA TYR A 208 -17.51 31.84 5.72
C TYR A 208 -17.87 30.88 6.86
N GLU A 209 -18.15 29.61 6.57
CA GLU A 209 -18.48 28.60 7.58
C GLU A 209 -17.33 28.38 8.58
N TYR A 210 -16.09 28.33 8.10
CA TYR A 210 -14.91 28.24 8.95
C TYR A 210 -14.76 29.49 9.83
N VAL A 211 -14.80 30.68 9.24
CA VAL A 211 -14.63 31.95 9.95
C VAL A 211 -15.74 32.15 11.00
N ALA A 212 -16.99 31.88 10.64
CA ALA A 212 -18.14 32.00 11.55
C ALA A 212 -18.10 31.00 12.71
N SER A 213 -17.48 29.82 12.52
CA SER A 213 -17.32 28.82 13.57
C SER A 213 -16.08 29.02 14.44
N ALA A 214 -14.99 29.57 13.87
CA ALA A 214 -13.73 29.82 14.58
C ALA A 214 -13.81 31.02 15.54
N ILE A 215 -14.67 32.01 15.24
CA ILE A 215 -14.83 33.20 16.08
C ILE A 215 -15.74 32.90 17.29
N PRO A 216 -15.29 33.18 18.54
CA PRO A 216 -16.11 32.95 19.72
C PRO A 216 -17.43 33.74 19.72
N LYS A 217 -18.52 33.08 20.14
CA LYS A 217 -19.85 33.72 20.26
C LYS A 217 -19.80 34.95 21.18
N GLY A 218 -20.33 36.08 20.70
CA GLY A 218 -20.35 37.35 21.43
C GLY A 218 -19.08 38.22 21.26
N MET A 219 -18.08 37.74 20.51
CA MET A 219 -16.92 38.55 20.15
C MET A 219 -17.27 39.48 18.98
N GLN A 220 -17.58 38.91 17.82
CA GLN A 220 -18.11 39.59 16.63
C GLN A 220 -18.82 38.54 15.77
N THR A 221 -19.76 38.95 14.93
CA THR A 221 -20.54 38.05 14.08
C THR A 221 -20.26 38.32 12.60
N PRO A 222 -19.47 37.48 11.91
CA PRO A 222 -19.27 37.59 10.47
C PRO A 222 -20.59 37.51 9.71
N VAL A 223 -20.72 38.28 8.63
CA VAL A 223 -21.95 38.34 7.84
C VAL A 223 -21.65 38.06 6.38
N PHE A 224 -22.43 37.18 5.76
CA PHE A 224 -22.35 36.86 4.34
C PHE A 224 -23.67 37.21 3.64
N LYS A 225 -23.62 37.90 2.50
CA LYS A 225 -24.78 38.14 1.61
C LYS A 225 -24.34 38.27 0.17
N GLY A 226 -25.13 37.70 -0.73
CA GLY A 226 -24.86 37.81 -2.16
C GLY A 226 -25.85 37.02 -2.99
N ASP A 227 -25.92 37.35 -4.27
CA ASP A 227 -26.52 36.48 -5.27
C ASP A 227 -25.41 35.49 -5.69
N ILE A 228 -25.59 34.21 -5.40
CA ILE A 228 -24.62 33.17 -5.79
C ILE A 228 -25.22 32.32 -6.91
N ALA A 229 -24.50 32.22 -8.02
CA ALA A 229 -24.77 31.25 -9.07
C ALA A 229 -23.90 30.00 -8.83
N GLY A 230 -24.47 28.95 -8.22
CA GLY A 230 -23.77 27.67 -7.98
C GLY A 230 -22.81 27.71 -6.79
N THR A 231 -21.60 27.16 -6.96
CA THR A 231 -20.53 27.16 -5.94
C THR A 231 -19.40 28.06 -6.40
N VAL A 232 -19.05 29.07 -5.61
CA VAL A 232 -17.91 29.95 -5.89
C VAL A 232 -16.64 29.32 -5.31
N VAL A 233 -15.84 28.70 -6.17
CA VAL A 233 -14.53 28.13 -5.84
C VAL A 233 -13.50 29.23 -5.98
N LEU A 234 -12.78 29.55 -4.90
CA LEU A 234 -11.71 30.55 -4.93
C LEU A 234 -10.36 29.92 -5.26
N GLY A 235 -10.13 28.69 -4.80
CA GLY A 235 -8.90 27.96 -5.06
C GLY A 235 -9.12 26.46 -5.09
N SER A 236 -8.27 25.76 -5.85
CA SER A 236 -8.36 24.31 -6.06
C SER A 236 -6.97 23.67 -6.07
N GLY A 237 -6.92 22.34 -5.90
CA GLY A 237 -5.66 21.59 -5.85
C GLY A 237 -5.04 21.47 -4.45
N PHE A 238 -5.82 21.76 -3.39
CA PHE A 238 -5.43 21.43 -2.02
C PHE A 238 -5.58 19.93 -1.74
N GLU A 239 -4.90 19.43 -0.71
CA GLU A 239 -5.11 18.06 -0.25
C GLU A 239 -6.54 17.92 0.33
N PRO A 240 -7.38 16.95 -0.11
CA PRO A 240 -8.78 16.87 0.31
C PRO A 240 -8.97 16.52 1.79
N ARG A 241 -9.86 17.23 2.51
CA ARG A 241 -10.01 17.06 3.97
C ARG A 241 -10.34 15.63 4.38
N GLN A 242 -9.79 15.16 5.50
CA GLN A 242 -10.16 13.87 6.11
C GLN A 242 -10.33 14.07 7.62
N GLY A 243 -11.55 13.94 8.14
CA GLY A 243 -11.84 13.99 9.58
C GLY A 243 -12.55 15.27 10.05
N ARG A 244 -12.68 15.43 11.38
CA ARG A 244 -13.34 16.61 12.00
C ARG A 244 -12.37 17.79 12.12
N PRO A 245 -12.85 19.04 12.06
CA PRO A 245 -12.03 20.21 12.36
C PRO A 245 -11.41 20.15 13.77
N ILE A 246 -10.16 20.59 13.88
CA ILE A 246 -9.43 20.65 15.15
C ILE A 246 -9.67 22.01 15.79
N GLU A 247 -10.20 22.03 17.01
CA GLU A 247 -10.39 23.29 17.74
C GLU A 247 -9.05 23.94 18.10
N ARG A 248 -8.96 25.28 18.08
CA ARG A 248 -7.71 26.01 18.42
C ARG A 248 -7.13 25.59 19.78
N SER A 249 -7.98 25.41 20.79
CA SER A 249 -7.55 25.01 22.14
C SER A 249 -7.01 23.57 22.17
N GLU A 250 -7.63 22.65 21.41
CA GLU A 250 -7.20 21.27 21.25
C GLU A 250 -5.86 21.22 20.51
N ARG A 251 -5.71 21.98 19.41
CA ARG A 251 -4.47 22.15 18.66
C ARG A 251 -3.32 22.59 19.57
N SER A 252 -3.48 23.69 20.31
CA SER A 252 -2.43 24.21 21.20
C SER A 252 -2.00 23.19 22.27
N ARG A 253 -2.96 22.47 22.85
CA ARG A 253 -2.66 21.40 23.83
C ARG A 253 -1.88 20.25 23.20
N LEU A 254 -2.25 19.83 21.99
CA LEU A 254 -1.56 18.78 21.25
C LEU A 254 -0.13 19.19 20.89
N MET A 255 0.08 20.41 20.37
CA MET A 255 1.41 20.91 20.02
C MET A 255 2.33 21.00 21.25
N SER A 256 1.82 21.52 22.37
CA SER A 256 2.60 21.59 23.62
C SER A 256 3.04 20.21 24.10
N LYS A 257 2.15 19.21 24.04
CA LYS A 257 2.47 17.83 24.40
C LYS A 257 3.47 17.21 23.42
N ALA A 258 3.27 17.38 22.12
CA ALA A 258 4.15 16.86 21.07
C ALA A 258 5.57 17.41 21.23
N GLN A 259 5.72 18.73 21.40
CA GLN A 259 6.99 19.39 21.65
C GLN A 259 7.68 18.83 22.90
N THR A 260 6.94 18.69 24.00
CA THR A 260 7.47 18.14 25.26
C THR A 260 8.04 16.74 25.07
N LEU A 261 7.32 15.85 24.38
CA LEU A 261 7.77 14.49 24.10
C LEU A 261 9.03 14.46 23.25
N VAL A 262 9.06 15.28 22.19
CA VAL A 262 10.21 15.36 21.28
C VAL A 262 11.46 15.89 22.01
N ASP A 263 11.32 16.92 22.84
CA ASP A 263 12.45 17.50 23.57
C ASP A 263 12.96 16.57 24.67
N GLN A 264 12.06 15.92 25.42
CA GLN A 264 12.45 14.90 26.40
C GLN A 264 13.24 13.76 25.75
N TYR A 265 12.77 13.28 24.60
CA TYR A 265 13.46 12.23 23.87
C TYR A 265 14.80 12.70 23.31
N TYR A 266 14.88 13.92 22.79
CA TYR A 266 16.13 14.51 22.30
C TYR A 266 17.23 14.49 23.37
N TYR A 267 16.92 14.94 24.60
CA TYR A 267 17.87 14.92 25.71
C TYR A 267 18.26 13.51 26.15
N LEU A 268 17.31 12.57 26.15
CA LEU A 268 17.60 11.16 26.43
C LEU A 268 18.58 10.60 25.40
N GLN A 269 18.30 10.78 24.11
CA GLN A 269 19.13 10.28 23.02
C GLN A 269 20.55 10.84 23.10
N LEU A 270 20.68 12.15 23.34
CA LEU A 270 21.98 12.81 23.49
C LEU A 270 22.80 12.23 24.65
N ARG A 271 22.15 11.94 25.78
CA ARG A 271 22.81 11.40 26.98
C ARG A 271 23.20 9.93 26.81
N GLU A 272 22.29 9.10 26.33
CA GLU A 272 22.46 7.64 26.33
C GLU A 272 23.26 7.13 25.13
N LEU A 273 23.29 7.86 24.01
CA LEU A 273 23.98 7.42 22.79
C LEU A 273 25.35 8.08 22.57
N ALA A 274 25.75 9.06 23.39
CA ALA A 274 27.01 9.78 23.23
C ALA A 274 28.26 8.91 23.51
N ASP A 275 28.23 8.10 24.58
CA ASP A 275 29.32 7.19 24.90
C ASP A 275 29.06 5.80 24.29
N ARG A 276 30.05 5.25 23.60
CA ARG A 276 29.91 3.94 22.93
C ARG A 276 29.70 2.80 23.93
N GLY A 277 30.35 2.83 25.09
CA GLY A 277 30.18 1.81 26.12
C GLY A 277 28.76 1.81 26.68
N VAL A 278 28.26 3.01 27.03
CA VAL A 278 26.87 3.20 27.49
C VAL A 278 25.87 2.79 26.42
N ARG A 279 26.07 3.21 25.16
CA ARG A 279 25.21 2.84 24.03
C ARG A 279 25.05 1.33 23.92
N LEU A 280 26.16 0.61 23.90
CA LEU A 280 26.17 -0.85 23.74
C LEU A 280 25.56 -1.58 24.94
N ASP A 281 25.83 -1.12 26.16
CA ASP A 281 25.41 -1.82 27.38
C ASP A 281 23.93 -1.60 27.74
N ARG A 282 23.40 -0.38 27.57
CA ARG A 282 22.01 -0.07 27.94
C ARG A 282 21.35 1.04 27.14
N GLY A 283 22.14 1.97 26.60
CA GLY A 283 21.65 3.24 26.08
C GLY A 283 20.76 3.06 24.85
N ALA A 284 21.17 2.21 23.89
CA ALA A 284 20.37 1.93 22.70
C ALA A 284 19.01 1.30 23.05
N ARG A 285 19.00 0.29 23.93
CA ARG A 285 17.77 -0.34 24.43
C ARG A 285 16.84 0.65 25.11
N GLN A 286 17.37 1.51 25.99
CA GLN A 286 16.55 2.50 26.70
C GLN A 286 15.92 3.50 25.72
N CYS A 287 16.71 4.03 24.80
CA CYS A 287 16.22 4.92 23.74
C CYS A 287 15.15 4.23 22.87
N ALA A 288 15.35 2.97 22.48
CA ALA A 288 14.37 2.22 21.70
C ALA A 288 13.00 2.12 22.39
N LEU A 289 12.98 1.75 23.68
CA LEU A 289 11.74 1.59 24.47
C LEU A 289 10.99 2.91 24.66
N GLU A 290 11.71 4.00 24.94
CA GLU A 290 11.10 5.32 25.11
C GLU A 290 10.58 5.86 23.76
N LEU A 291 11.32 5.65 22.67
CA LEU A 291 10.89 6.10 21.35
C LEU A 291 9.63 5.37 20.87
N GLU A 292 9.50 4.09 21.18
CA GLU A 292 8.30 3.30 20.86
C GLU A 292 7.04 3.95 21.45
N SER A 293 7.12 4.45 22.69
CA SER A 293 6.03 5.17 23.35
C SER A 293 5.73 6.52 22.68
N VAL A 294 6.76 7.26 22.29
CA VAL A 294 6.61 8.55 21.59
C VAL A 294 5.96 8.35 20.21
N VAL A 295 6.49 7.43 19.41
CA VAL A 295 5.96 7.12 18.07
C VAL A 295 4.51 6.64 18.15
N GLY A 296 4.20 5.74 19.09
CA GLY A 296 2.84 5.26 19.29
C GLY A 296 1.85 6.37 19.63
N TRP A 297 2.27 7.39 20.39
CA TRP A 297 1.43 8.57 20.66
C TRP A 297 1.20 9.42 19.41
N PHE A 298 2.23 9.68 18.60
CA PHE A 298 2.08 10.42 17.34
C PHE A 298 1.16 9.69 16.35
N GLU A 299 1.40 8.39 16.11
CA GLU A 299 0.60 7.59 15.16
C GLU A 299 -0.87 7.47 15.57
N SER A 300 -1.14 7.29 16.87
CA SER A 300 -2.52 7.23 17.38
C SER A 300 -3.23 8.58 17.26
N THR A 301 -2.53 9.68 17.53
CA THR A 301 -3.10 11.03 17.45
C THR A 301 -3.41 11.41 15.98
N GLU A 302 -2.52 11.12 15.04
CA GLU A 302 -2.79 11.34 13.61
C GLU A 302 -3.95 10.50 13.07
N LYS A 303 -4.10 9.27 13.59
CA LYS A 303 -5.21 8.41 13.18
C LYS A 303 -6.57 8.96 13.63
N GLU A 304 -6.60 9.60 14.80
CA GLU A 304 -7.81 10.25 15.34
C GLU A 304 -8.09 11.60 14.66
N LEU A 305 -7.04 12.37 14.39
CA LEU A 305 -7.10 13.72 13.83
C LEU A 305 -6.19 13.82 12.60
N SER A 306 -6.64 13.29 11.46
CA SER A 306 -5.84 13.23 10.22
C SER A 306 -5.45 14.59 9.65
N ASP A 307 -6.23 15.64 9.94
CA ASP A 307 -5.91 17.03 9.58
C ASP A 307 -4.56 17.51 10.20
N LEU A 308 -4.07 16.88 11.28
CA LEU A 308 -2.75 17.20 11.87
C LEU A 308 -1.58 16.99 10.90
N ARG A 309 -1.72 16.09 9.91
CA ARG A 309 -0.67 15.84 8.92
C ARG A 309 -0.36 17.05 8.02
N ARG A 310 -1.22 18.07 8.06
CA ARG A 310 -1.07 19.34 7.33
C ARG A 310 -0.56 20.47 8.21
N ASP A 311 -0.62 20.30 9.52
CA ASP A 311 -0.17 21.31 10.48
C ASP A 311 1.37 21.41 10.39
N PRO A 312 1.93 22.58 10.02
CA PRO A 312 3.37 22.71 9.84
C PRO A 312 4.18 22.36 11.09
N ASP A 313 3.68 22.70 12.28
CA ASP A 313 4.35 22.41 13.56
C ASP A 313 4.34 20.90 13.83
N TRP A 314 3.21 20.25 13.57
CA TRP A 314 3.08 18.80 13.71
C TRP A 314 3.98 18.04 12.72
N VAL A 315 4.03 18.50 11.46
CA VAL A 315 4.88 17.91 10.42
C VAL A 315 6.36 18.01 10.81
N ASP A 316 6.79 19.14 11.35
CA ASP A 316 8.15 19.33 11.84
C ASP A 316 8.49 18.40 13.01
N LEU A 317 7.60 18.32 14.01
CA LEU A 317 7.78 17.43 15.16
C LEU A 317 7.79 15.96 14.74
N SER A 318 6.89 15.56 13.84
CA SER A 318 6.82 14.20 13.30
C SER A 318 8.06 13.85 12.47
N ARG A 319 8.65 14.83 11.78
CA ARG A 319 9.95 14.68 11.11
C ARG A 319 11.08 14.45 12.12
N ARG A 320 11.14 15.20 13.23
CA ARG A 320 12.12 14.97 14.32
C ARG A 320 11.98 13.57 14.93
N VAL A 321 10.75 13.12 15.19
CA VAL A 321 10.49 11.74 15.66
C VAL A 321 10.98 10.69 14.67
N ARG A 322 10.77 10.90 13.36
CA ARG A 322 11.34 10.03 12.31
C ARG A 322 12.86 10.03 12.33
N GLU A 323 13.51 11.18 12.46
CA GLU A 323 14.98 11.28 12.57
C GLU A 323 15.52 10.48 13.77
N PHE A 324 14.83 10.53 14.91
CA PHE A 324 15.20 9.70 16.06
C PHE A 324 15.17 8.20 15.76
N ARG A 325 14.21 7.74 14.95
CA ARG A 325 14.13 6.34 14.52
C ARG A 325 15.29 5.99 13.59
N LYS A 326 15.65 6.89 12.67
CA LYS A 326 16.81 6.71 11.76
C LYS A 326 18.10 6.49 12.55
N ASN A 327 18.33 7.29 13.60
CA ASN A 327 19.53 7.21 14.44
C ASN A 327 19.67 5.87 15.19
N LEU A 328 18.54 5.19 15.44
CA LEU A 328 18.53 3.86 16.08
C LEU A 328 18.62 2.70 15.07
N SER A 329 18.34 2.93 13.78
CA SER A 329 18.45 1.88 12.75
C SER A 329 19.89 1.38 12.55
N GLU A 330 20.89 2.20 12.89
CA GLU A 330 22.30 1.81 12.86
C GLU A 330 22.70 1.08 14.14
N VAL A 331 22.55 -0.25 14.12
CA VAL A 331 22.92 -1.11 15.25
C VAL A 331 24.34 -1.67 15.11
N SER A 332 24.94 -2.09 16.23
CA SER A 332 26.31 -2.62 16.29
C SER A 332 26.40 -3.92 17.08
N VAL A 333 27.41 -4.74 16.77
CA VAL A 333 27.73 -5.92 17.58
C VAL A 333 28.04 -5.51 19.03
N GLY A 334 27.46 -6.24 19.97
CA GLY A 334 27.54 -6.00 21.40
C GLY A 334 26.44 -5.10 21.96
N GLU A 335 25.63 -4.47 21.10
CA GLU A 335 24.53 -3.60 21.51
C GLU A 335 23.37 -4.41 22.12
N GLU A 336 22.88 -3.97 23.28
CA GLU A 336 21.69 -4.52 23.92
C GLU A 336 20.41 -3.98 23.24
N THR A 337 19.49 -4.90 22.95
CA THR A 337 18.16 -4.60 22.39
C THR A 337 17.08 -5.14 23.33
N ARG A 338 15.80 -4.90 23.02
CA ARG A 338 14.71 -5.53 23.76
C ARG A 338 14.68 -7.06 23.66
N PHE A 339 15.29 -7.64 22.61
CA PHE A 339 15.37 -9.09 22.39
C PHE A 339 16.66 -9.72 22.92
N GLY A 340 17.62 -8.91 23.38
CA GLY A 340 18.92 -9.36 23.88
C GLY A 340 20.10 -8.69 23.17
N ARG A 341 21.29 -9.28 23.31
CA ARG A 341 22.54 -8.69 22.82
C ARG A 341 22.83 -9.09 21.38
N ILE A 342 23.16 -8.12 20.52
CA ILE A 342 23.58 -8.38 19.15
C ILE A 342 24.94 -9.10 19.13
N THR A 343 25.02 -10.26 18.48
CA THR A 343 26.23 -11.09 18.43
C THR A 343 26.97 -10.99 17.10
N ARG A 344 26.26 -10.93 15.96
CA ARG A 344 26.87 -10.71 14.63
C ARG A 344 25.89 -10.19 13.59
N HIS A 345 26.44 -9.66 12.51
CA HIS A 345 25.69 -9.39 11.28
C HIS A 345 25.50 -10.70 10.49
N ILE A 346 24.28 -11.00 10.07
CA ILE A 346 23.93 -12.20 9.28
C ILE A 346 23.97 -11.86 7.78
N GLY A 347 23.35 -10.75 7.38
CA GLY A 347 23.25 -10.37 5.98
C GLY A 347 22.53 -9.04 5.76
N HIS A 348 22.59 -8.55 4.53
CA HIS A 348 21.87 -7.35 4.08
C HIS A 348 20.84 -7.75 3.01
N GLY A 349 19.73 -7.01 2.95
CA GLY A 349 18.70 -7.17 1.92
C GLY A 349 18.22 -5.82 1.40
N GLY A 350 17.30 -5.83 0.44
CA GLY A 350 16.74 -4.62 -0.16
C GLY A 350 15.98 -3.71 0.82
N TYR A 351 15.48 -4.29 1.92
CA TYR A 351 14.67 -3.59 2.91
C TYR A 351 15.36 -3.38 4.26
N GLY A 352 16.57 -3.91 4.47
CA GLY A 352 17.21 -3.81 5.77
C GLY A 352 18.41 -4.72 5.99
N HIS A 353 18.86 -4.75 7.24
CA HIS A 353 19.93 -5.62 7.73
C HIS A 353 19.37 -6.71 8.65
N VAL A 354 19.97 -7.89 8.62
CA VAL A 354 19.61 -9.01 9.50
C VAL A 354 20.75 -9.24 10.49
N TRP A 355 20.42 -9.23 11.77
CA TRP A 355 21.37 -9.35 12.88
C TRP A 355 21.02 -10.54 13.76
N GLU A 356 22.04 -11.25 14.22
CA GLU A 356 21.89 -12.29 15.23
C GLU A 356 21.85 -11.65 16.62
N VAL A 357 20.91 -12.10 17.45
CA VAL A 357 20.71 -11.61 18.82
C VAL A 357 20.61 -12.77 19.78
N GLN A 358 21.40 -12.72 20.85
CA GLN A 358 21.34 -13.66 21.95
C GLN A 358 20.37 -13.15 23.02
N GLY A 359 19.25 -13.85 23.16
CA GLY A 359 18.22 -13.57 24.16
C GLY A 359 18.65 -13.95 25.57
N ALA A 360 18.07 -13.24 26.55
CA ALA A 360 18.28 -13.51 27.97
C ALA A 360 17.70 -14.86 28.42
N ASP A 361 16.78 -15.44 27.64
CA ASP A 361 16.22 -16.78 27.82
C ASP A 361 17.15 -17.90 27.30
N GLY A 362 18.32 -17.54 26.78
CA GLY A 362 19.30 -18.46 26.20
C GLY A 362 19.01 -18.82 24.75
N ARG A 363 17.91 -18.34 24.14
CA ARG A 363 17.60 -18.56 22.73
C ARG A 363 18.22 -17.48 21.86
N SER A 364 18.53 -17.82 20.62
CA SER A 364 19.02 -16.85 19.63
C SER A 364 17.92 -16.49 18.64
N TYR A 365 17.89 -15.22 18.26
CA TYR A 365 16.91 -14.62 17.35
C TYR A 365 17.61 -13.95 16.18
N ALA A 366 16.89 -13.77 15.08
CA ALA A 366 17.29 -12.89 14.00
C ALA A 366 16.44 -11.60 14.06
N LEU A 367 17.08 -10.43 14.10
CA LEU A 367 16.43 -9.13 13.98
C LEU A 367 16.61 -8.60 12.57
N LYS A 368 15.50 -8.45 11.84
CA LYS A 368 15.49 -7.75 10.55
C LYS A 368 15.15 -6.28 10.79
N ILE A 369 16.13 -5.42 10.65
CA ILE A 369 16.04 -3.98 10.91
C ILE A 369 15.97 -3.23 9.59
N PHE A 370 14.94 -2.41 9.43
CA PHE A 370 14.68 -1.63 8.23
C PHE A 370 15.70 -0.51 8.05
N HIS A 371 16.05 -0.22 6.80
CA HIS A 371 17.00 0.83 6.45
C HIS A 371 16.50 2.21 6.91
N GLY A 372 17.21 2.84 7.85
CA GLY A 372 16.78 4.10 8.46
C GLY A 372 16.61 5.23 7.43
N ASN A 373 17.50 5.32 6.45
CA ASN A 373 17.41 6.31 5.36
C ASN A 373 16.19 6.12 4.45
N GLU A 374 15.54 4.96 4.47
CA GLU A 374 14.34 4.66 3.67
C GLU A 374 13.03 4.85 4.46
N LEU A 375 13.10 5.29 5.72
CA LEU A 375 11.91 5.48 6.57
C LEU A 375 10.95 6.57 6.06
N ASP A 376 11.41 7.47 5.19
CA ASP A 376 10.54 8.48 4.55
C ASP A 376 9.80 7.93 3.33
N ASP A 377 10.21 6.78 2.81
CA ASP A 377 9.49 6.10 1.74
C ASP A 377 8.34 5.29 2.34
N ALA A 378 7.20 5.95 2.53
CA ALA A 378 5.98 5.36 3.06
C ALA A 378 5.56 4.08 2.30
N VAL A 379 5.87 4.00 1.01
CA VAL A 379 5.57 2.82 0.19
C VAL A 379 6.47 1.65 0.58
N LYS A 380 7.78 1.86 0.79
CA LYS A 380 8.68 0.81 1.29
C LYS A 380 8.38 0.39 2.72
N VAL A 381 8.06 1.34 3.61
CA VAL A 381 7.65 1.06 5.00
C VAL A 381 6.39 0.19 5.03
N GLN A 382 5.38 0.52 4.20
CA GLN A 382 4.17 -0.28 4.11
C GLN A 382 4.44 -1.69 3.57
N ARG A 383 5.36 -1.85 2.60
CA ARG A 383 5.74 -3.17 2.07
C ARG A 383 6.40 -4.04 3.12
N PHE A 384 7.36 -3.48 3.85
CA PHE A 384 8.03 -4.19 4.94
C PHE A 384 7.03 -4.65 6.00
N THR A 385 6.10 -3.77 6.37
CA THR A 385 4.99 -4.08 7.29
C THR A 385 4.09 -5.20 6.75
N ASN A 386 3.70 -5.12 5.47
CA ASN A 386 2.86 -6.14 4.84
C ASN A 386 3.55 -7.51 4.79
N GLY A 387 4.86 -7.55 4.49
CA GLY A 387 5.62 -8.80 4.50
C GLY A 387 5.63 -9.46 5.87
N TYR A 388 5.90 -8.69 6.94
CA TYR A 388 5.75 -9.18 8.32
C TYR A 388 4.34 -9.72 8.60
N LEU A 389 3.29 -8.96 8.25
CA LEU A 389 1.90 -9.37 8.47
C LEU A 389 1.52 -10.62 7.69
N ASN A 390 2.09 -10.84 6.51
CA ASN A 390 1.87 -12.04 5.72
C ASN A 390 2.59 -13.25 6.31
N MET A 391 3.85 -13.11 6.71
CA MET A 391 4.59 -14.17 7.41
C MET A 391 3.90 -14.58 8.71
N ARG A 392 3.32 -13.63 9.45
CA ARG A 392 2.59 -13.90 10.69
C ARG A 392 1.33 -14.78 10.50
N LYS A 393 0.78 -14.87 9.28
CA LYS A 393 -0.36 -15.75 8.96
C LYS A 393 0.07 -17.20 8.68
N LEU A 394 1.36 -17.46 8.56
CA LEU A 394 1.90 -18.74 8.13
C LEU A 394 2.42 -19.51 9.36
N GLU A 395 1.90 -20.73 9.54
CA GLU A 395 2.34 -21.66 10.56
C GLU A 395 2.78 -22.95 9.86
N HIS A 396 4.08 -23.08 9.62
CA HIS A 396 4.67 -24.20 8.90
C HIS A 396 6.10 -24.48 9.42
N PRO A 397 6.51 -25.75 9.59
CA PRO A 397 7.83 -26.09 10.12
C PRO A 397 9.01 -25.57 9.26
N HIS A 398 8.79 -25.36 7.97
CA HIS A 398 9.81 -24.87 7.01
C HIS A 398 9.63 -23.38 6.65
N ILE A 399 8.86 -22.61 7.42
CA ILE A 399 8.77 -21.15 7.25
C ILE A 399 9.34 -20.51 8.51
N VAL A 400 10.25 -19.55 8.32
CA VAL A 400 10.84 -18.80 9.43
C VAL A 400 9.73 -18.07 10.19
N ARG A 401 9.56 -18.42 11.46
CA ARG A 401 8.53 -17.83 12.32
C ARG A 401 8.91 -16.41 12.69
N VAL A 402 8.00 -15.47 12.43
CA VAL A 402 8.11 -14.09 12.92
C VAL A 402 7.46 -13.97 14.30
N HIS A 403 8.07 -13.15 15.16
CA HIS A 403 7.59 -12.93 16.54
C HIS A 403 6.88 -11.59 16.65
N GLU A 404 7.64 -10.50 16.71
CA GLU A 404 7.13 -9.18 17.06
C GLU A 404 7.75 -8.11 16.17
N VAL A 405 6.92 -7.11 15.81
CA VAL A 405 7.36 -5.91 15.11
C VAL A 405 7.96 -4.91 16.10
N MET A 406 9.07 -4.29 15.71
CA MET A 406 9.75 -3.24 16.45
C MET A 406 9.44 -1.89 15.81
N VAL A 407 9.11 -0.91 16.65
CA VAL A 407 8.87 0.48 16.20
C VAL A 407 10.19 1.24 16.07
N ALA A 408 11.12 0.99 17.00
CA ALA A 408 12.42 1.63 17.13
C ALA A 408 13.50 0.62 17.60
N PRO A 409 14.54 0.35 16.80
CA PRO A 409 14.58 0.62 15.37
C PRO A 409 13.43 -0.09 14.66
N PHE A 410 12.95 0.48 13.54
CA PHE A 410 11.85 -0.13 12.80
C PHE A 410 12.30 -1.48 12.22
N GLY A 411 11.58 -2.55 12.51
CA GLY A 411 12.04 -3.89 12.18
C GLY A 411 11.11 -4.98 12.70
N PHE A 412 11.56 -6.23 12.70
CA PHE A 412 10.88 -7.30 13.43
C PHE A 412 11.87 -8.40 13.84
N ALA A 413 11.49 -9.13 14.89
CA ALA A 413 12.21 -10.31 15.37
C ALA A 413 11.64 -11.59 14.74
N MET A 414 12.50 -12.56 14.45
CA MET A 414 12.15 -13.87 13.91
C MET A 414 13.09 -14.96 14.45
N ASP A 415 12.70 -16.22 14.25
CA ASP A 415 13.55 -17.37 14.61
C ASP A 415 14.89 -17.30 13.86
N LEU A 416 15.98 -17.55 14.58
CA LEU A 416 17.28 -17.78 13.96
C LEU A 416 17.37 -19.25 13.51
N ILE A 417 17.45 -19.48 12.21
CA ILE A 417 17.70 -20.82 11.66
C ILE A 417 19.21 -21.07 11.62
N PRO A 418 19.72 -22.14 12.24
CA PRO A 418 21.14 -22.48 12.20
C PRO A 418 21.50 -22.99 10.81
N GLY A 419 22.26 -22.20 10.06
CA GLY A 419 22.61 -22.51 8.68
C GLY A 419 23.01 -21.30 7.84
N GLU A 420 23.31 -21.55 6.57
CA GLU A 420 23.57 -20.52 5.56
C GLU A 420 22.39 -20.47 4.57
N ASN A 421 22.28 -19.39 3.79
CA ASN A 421 21.31 -19.40 2.70
C ASN A 421 21.70 -20.41 1.60
N LEU A 422 20.74 -20.81 0.79
CA LEU A 422 20.89 -21.83 -0.25
C LEU A 422 21.96 -21.45 -1.28
N ARG A 423 22.20 -20.15 -1.52
CA ARG A 423 23.29 -19.70 -2.40
C ARG A 423 24.67 -20.10 -1.89
N ARG A 424 24.89 -19.95 -0.58
CA ARG A 424 26.18 -20.22 0.08
C ARG A 424 26.30 -21.66 0.56
N THR A 425 25.19 -22.39 0.58
CA THR A 425 25.14 -23.80 0.96
C THR A 425 25.80 -24.64 -0.12
N TYR A 426 26.74 -25.52 0.29
CA TYR A 426 27.30 -26.51 -0.60
C TYR A 426 26.27 -27.59 -0.91
N ILE A 427 26.04 -27.81 -2.19
CA ILE A 427 25.24 -28.92 -2.71
C ILE A 427 26.17 -29.72 -3.61
N ASP A 428 26.34 -30.99 -3.28
CA ASP A 428 27.06 -31.93 -4.14
C ASP A 428 26.20 -32.21 -5.37
N ARG A 429 26.60 -31.61 -6.50
CA ARG A 429 25.91 -31.72 -7.79
C ARG A 429 26.43 -32.86 -8.64
N ASP A 430 27.62 -33.38 -8.30
CA ASP A 430 28.19 -34.58 -8.90
C ASP A 430 27.76 -35.86 -8.14
N GLY A 431 27.19 -35.68 -6.95
CA GLY A 431 26.65 -36.73 -6.09
C GLY A 431 25.19 -37.10 -6.38
N ASP A 432 24.48 -37.56 -5.34
CA ASP A 432 23.12 -38.07 -5.47
C ASP A 432 22.10 -36.98 -5.80
N ALA A 433 21.58 -37.00 -7.04
CA ALA A 433 20.54 -36.11 -7.53
C ALA A 433 19.28 -36.07 -6.66
N SER A 434 19.03 -37.12 -5.87
CA SER A 434 17.91 -37.18 -4.94
C SER A 434 17.94 -36.06 -3.90
N VAL A 435 19.10 -35.52 -3.53
CA VAL A 435 19.20 -34.49 -2.47
C VAL A 435 18.60 -33.17 -2.95
N ALA A 436 19.02 -32.67 -4.11
CA ALA A 436 18.52 -31.40 -4.62
C ALA A 436 17.06 -31.51 -5.08
N LEU A 437 16.64 -32.67 -5.57
CA LEU A 437 15.23 -32.90 -5.92
C LEU A 437 14.34 -32.93 -4.66
N ARG A 438 14.76 -33.58 -3.58
CA ARG A 438 14.07 -33.53 -2.28
C ARG A 438 13.97 -32.11 -1.74
N LEU A 439 15.07 -31.35 -1.77
CA LEU A 439 15.06 -29.94 -1.40
C LEU A 439 14.04 -29.14 -2.22
N MET A 440 14.00 -29.35 -3.54
CA MET A 440 13.05 -28.68 -4.42
C MET A 440 11.59 -29.02 -4.06
N ILE A 441 11.31 -30.29 -3.77
CA ILE A 441 9.98 -30.75 -3.35
C ILE A 441 9.58 -30.10 -2.01
N ASP A 442 10.46 -30.12 -1.00
CA ASP A 442 10.19 -29.51 0.31
C ASP A 442 9.92 -27.99 0.20
N ILE A 443 10.66 -27.30 -0.66
CA ILE A 443 10.44 -25.88 -0.97
C ILE A 443 9.08 -25.68 -1.62
N CYS A 444 8.72 -26.50 -2.61
CA CYS A 444 7.40 -26.43 -3.25
C CYS A 444 6.25 -26.71 -2.27
N GLU A 445 6.35 -27.74 -1.42
CA GLU A 445 5.34 -28.05 -0.41
C GLU A 445 5.16 -26.86 0.56
N THR A 446 6.27 -26.19 0.91
CA THR A 446 6.24 -24.99 1.76
C THR A 446 5.56 -23.80 1.08
N VAL A 447 5.83 -23.56 -0.21
CA VAL A 447 5.16 -22.49 -0.99
C VAL A 447 3.68 -22.81 -1.17
N GLN A 448 3.33 -24.07 -1.43
CA GLN A 448 1.94 -24.52 -1.53
C GLN A 448 1.17 -24.24 -0.22
N HIS A 449 1.79 -24.48 0.94
CA HIS A 449 1.19 -24.11 2.23
C HIS A 449 0.86 -22.61 2.29
N ALA A 450 1.80 -21.74 1.89
CA ALA A 450 1.57 -20.29 1.85
C ALA A 450 0.40 -19.92 0.91
N HIS A 451 0.35 -20.53 -0.28
CA HIS A 451 -0.73 -20.33 -1.25
C HIS A 451 -2.10 -20.71 -0.69
N SER A 452 -2.19 -21.80 0.09
CA SER A 452 -3.42 -22.22 0.77
C SER A 452 -3.95 -21.15 1.76
N LYS A 453 -3.06 -20.32 2.31
CA LYS A 453 -3.37 -19.18 3.18
C LYS A 453 -3.53 -17.86 2.40
N LYS A 454 -3.57 -17.93 1.07
CA LYS A 454 -3.64 -16.79 0.14
C LYS A 454 -2.43 -15.85 0.23
N VAL A 455 -1.30 -16.34 0.71
CA VAL A 455 -0.02 -15.62 0.74
C VAL A 455 0.83 -16.13 -0.42
N ARG A 456 1.40 -15.23 -1.21
CA ARG A 456 2.37 -15.57 -2.27
C ARG A 456 3.76 -15.17 -1.78
N HIS A 457 4.79 -15.83 -2.26
CA HIS A 457 6.15 -15.48 -1.88
C HIS A 457 6.69 -14.30 -2.70
N ARG A 458 6.55 -14.35 -4.02
CA ARG A 458 6.92 -13.33 -5.02
C ARG A 458 8.40 -12.94 -5.12
N ASP A 459 9.27 -13.60 -4.35
CA ASP A 459 10.71 -13.36 -4.32
C ASP A 459 11.45 -14.67 -3.98
N ILE A 460 11.06 -15.76 -4.65
CA ILE A 460 11.69 -17.07 -4.43
C ILE A 460 13.05 -17.04 -5.14
N LYS A 461 14.12 -17.11 -4.34
CA LYS A 461 15.52 -17.12 -4.80
C LYS A 461 16.42 -17.76 -3.73
N PRO A 462 17.64 -18.18 -4.07
CA PRO A 462 18.55 -18.85 -3.14
C PRO A 462 18.85 -18.08 -1.85
N GLU A 463 18.80 -16.75 -1.87
CA GLU A 463 19.06 -15.89 -0.71
C GLU A 463 17.96 -15.96 0.36
N ASN A 464 16.71 -16.26 -0.05
CA ASN A 464 15.53 -16.27 0.83
C ASN A 464 15.19 -17.68 1.35
N ILE A 465 16.09 -18.65 1.15
CA ILE A 465 15.94 -20.03 1.61
C ILE A 465 17.16 -20.35 2.47
N VAL A 466 16.98 -20.50 3.78
CA VAL A 466 18.03 -20.90 4.72
C VAL A 466 18.08 -22.41 4.81
N ILE A 467 19.26 -23.01 4.69
CA ILE A 467 19.44 -24.46 4.80
C ILE A 467 20.04 -24.80 6.15
N SER A 468 19.30 -25.58 6.94
CA SER A 468 19.79 -26.19 8.16
C SER A 468 20.18 -27.64 7.94
N VAL A 469 21.01 -28.18 8.82
CA VAL A 469 21.40 -29.60 8.81
C VAL A 469 20.64 -30.31 9.93
N GLY A 470 19.80 -31.26 9.56
CA GLY A 470 19.04 -32.09 10.50
C GLY A 470 19.93 -33.07 11.26
N ALA A 471 19.34 -33.76 12.24
CA ALA A 471 20.06 -34.67 13.13
C ALA A 471 20.77 -35.83 12.42
N GLU A 472 20.29 -36.24 11.24
CA GLU A 472 20.85 -37.32 10.43
C GLU A 472 21.70 -36.79 9.25
N GLY A 473 22.04 -35.49 9.26
CA GLY A 473 22.85 -34.86 8.21
C GLY A 473 22.05 -34.40 6.98
N GLN A 474 20.73 -34.55 6.98
CA GLN A 474 19.87 -34.11 5.89
C GLN A 474 19.75 -32.58 5.82
N LEU A 475 19.74 -32.03 4.61
CA LEU A 475 19.52 -30.60 4.38
C LEU A 475 18.02 -30.29 4.52
N VAL A 476 17.67 -29.31 5.34
CA VAL A 476 16.29 -28.90 5.62
C VAL A 476 16.11 -27.42 5.22
N PRO A 477 15.21 -27.08 4.28
CA PRO A 477 15.01 -25.71 3.83
C PRO A 477 14.03 -24.95 4.73
N TYR A 478 14.33 -23.66 4.98
CA TYR A 478 13.47 -22.72 5.69
C TYR A 478 13.30 -21.46 4.84
N LEU A 479 12.05 -21.14 4.48
CA LEU A 479 11.71 -19.99 3.64
C LEU A 479 11.46 -18.74 4.50
N THR A 480 11.92 -17.59 4.01
CA THR A 480 11.70 -16.26 4.63
C THR A 480 11.28 -15.23 3.59
N ASP A 481 10.97 -14.01 4.01
CA ASP A 481 10.81 -12.84 3.11
C ASP A 481 9.62 -12.89 2.15
N PHE A 482 8.49 -13.45 2.62
CA PHE A 482 7.24 -13.50 1.87
C PHE A 482 6.67 -12.12 1.55
N ASP A 483 6.30 -11.92 0.28
CA ASP A 483 5.54 -10.78 -0.23
C ASP A 483 6.20 -9.40 -0.04
N LEU A 484 7.54 -9.38 0.13
CA LEU A 484 8.29 -8.13 0.27
C LEU A 484 8.54 -7.42 -1.09
N ALA A 485 8.51 -8.13 -2.23
CA ALA A 485 8.99 -7.60 -3.52
C ALA A 485 7.92 -7.16 -4.55
N TYR A 486 6.62 -7.44 -4.33
CA TYR A 486 5.56 -7.26 -5.35
C TYR A 486 5.48 -5.85 -5.99
N HIS A 487 5.93 -4.82 -5.29
CA HIS A 487 5.82 -3.44 -5.74
C HIS A 487 7.18 -2.78 -6.07
N GLU A 488 8.33 -3.46 -5.89
CA GLU A 488 9.63 -2.95 -6.37
C GLU A 488 9.67 -2.90 -7.90
N THR A 489 9.01 -3.85 -8.56
CA THR A 489 8.96 -3.91 -10.00
C THR A 489 8.19 -2.75 -10.66
N ASN A 490 7.34 -2.04 -9.90
CA ASN A 490 6.64 -0.83 -10.37
C ASN A 490 7.57 0.39 -10.56
N ARG A 491 8.77 0.42 -9.98
CA ARG A 491 9.69 1.58 -10.05
C ARG A 491 11.14 1.25 -10.43
N THR A 492 11.54 -0.02 -10.40
CA THR A 492 12.97 -0.40 -10.44
C THR A 492 13.42 -0.97 -11.79
N VAL A 493 12.76 -0.62 -12.89
CA VAL A 493 13.29 -0.90 -14.25
C VAL A 493 14.41 0.09 -14.60
N THR A 494 14.51 1.24 -13.92
CA THR A 494 15.39 2.34 -14.34
C THR A 494 16.62 2.61 -13.47
N THR A 495 16.76 2.08 -12.25
CA THR A 495 17.83 2.53 -11.32
C THR A 495 18.78 1.47 -10.76
N ASN A 496 18.55 0.16 -10.93
CA ASN A 496 19.46 -0.88 -10.40
C ASN A 496 19.92 -1.89 -11.46
N LEU A 497 20.58 -1.40 -12.50
CA LEU A 497 21.41 -2.20 -13.44
C LEU A 497 22.64 -2.86 -12.78
N GLY A 498 22.77 -2.83 -11.44
CA GLY A 498 23.95 -3.31 -10.69
C GLY A 498 23.72 -4.40 -9.65
N VAL A 499 22.47 -4.75 -9.29
CA VAL A 499 22.18 -5.84 -8.33
C VAL A 499 21.46 -6.98 -9.07
N GLY A 500 22.22 -7.72 -9.89
CA GLY A 500 21.72 -8.68 -10.87
C GLY A 500 20.97 -9.92 -10.34
N GLY A 501 20.71 -10.04 -9.03
CA GLY A 501 20.09 -11.22 -8.44
C GLY A 501 18.57 -11.32 -8.59
N VAL A 502 17.82 -10.22 -8.45
CA VAL A 502 16.33 -10.26 -8.38
C VAL A 502 15.69 -10.46 -9.76
N ILE A 503 16.28 -9.90 -10.82
CA ILE A 503 15.74 -9.99 -12.19
C ILE A 503 15.74 -11.43 -12.70
N ASN A 504 16.69 -12.26 -12.27
CA ASN A 504 16.87 -13.63 -12.75
C ASN A 504 15.77 -14.60 -12.32
N TYR A 505 15.08 -14.31 -11.21
CA TYR A 505 14.07 -15.21 -10.63
C TYR A 505 12.64 -14.67 -10.77
N ALA A 506 12.47 -13.36 -11.00
CA ALA A 506 11.16 -12.73 -11.11
C ALA A 506 10.45 -13.08 -12.43
N ALA A 507 9.14 -13.32 -12.37
CA ALA A 507 8.35 -13.54 -13.58
C ALA A 507 8.28 -12.25 -14.44
N PRO A 508 8.26 -12.35 -15.79
CA PRO A 508 8.24 -11.17 -16.67
C PRO A 508 7.10 -10.19 -16.36
N GLU A 509 5.90 -10.70 -16.06
CA GLU A 509 4.74 -9.86 -15.72
C GLU A 509 4.91 -9.13 -14.39
N GLN A 510 5.74 -9.62 -13.47
CA GLN A 510 6.07 -8.85 -12.27
C GLN A 510 6.86 -7.61 -12.67
N LEU A 511 7.83 -7.74 -13.59
CA LEU A 511 8.74 -6.66 -14.03
C LEU A 511 8.07 -5.63 -14.95
N TYR A 512 7.32 -6.10 -15.95
CA TYR A 512 6.80 -5.24 -17.02
C TYR A 512 5.33 -4.86 -16.85
N GLU A 513 4.54 -5.68 -16.14
CA GLU A 513 3.09 -5.48 -15.96
C GLU A 513 2.59 -5.70 -14.51
N PRO A 514 3.27 -5.12 -13.49
CA PRO A 514 3.04 -5.41 -12.06
C PRO A 514 1.60 -5.21 -11.57
N ASN A 515 0.81 -4.36 -12.21
CA ASN A 515 -0.56 -4.04 -11.79
C ASN A 515 -1.62 -5.01 -12.33
N THR A 516 -1.25 -6.00 -13.14
CA THR A 516 -2.17 -6.97 -13.75
C THR A 516 -2.61 -8.07 -12.78
N ARG A 517 -3.71 -8.76 -13.13
CA ARG A 517 -4.19 -9.94 -12.38
C ARG A 517 -3.20 -11.10 -12.46
N SER A 518 -2.51 -11.28 -13.58
CA SER A 518 -1.46 -12.28 -13.78
C SER A 518 -0.29 -12.05 -12.83
N ALA A 519 0.20 -10.82 -12.67
CA ALA A 519 1.25 -10.47 -11.70
C ALA A 519 0.85 -10.72 -10.23
N ARG A 520 -0.45 -10.91 -9.95
CA ARG A 520 -0.99 -11.22 -8.62
C ARG A 520 -1.30 -12.70 -8.41
N SER A 521 -1.17 -13.52 -9.45
CA SER A 521 -1.52 -14.94 -9.43
C SER A 521 -0.39 -15.80 -8.87
N GLU A 522 -0.69 -17.07 -8.57
CA GLU A 522 0.29 -18.03 -8.02
C GLU A 522 1.32 -18.48 -9.06
N THR A 523 1.06 -18.23 -10.35
CA THR A 523 1.95 -18.60 -11.46
C THR A 523 3.25 -17.79 -11.49
N VAL A 524 3.34 -16.70 -10.72
CA VAL A 524 4.60 -15.96 -10.52
C VAL A 524 5.58 -16.76 -9.68
N ASP A 525 5.10 -17.39 -8.60
CA ASP A 525 5.92 -18.27 -7.75
C ASP A 525 6.32 -19.54 -8.50
N VAL A 526 5.43 -20.08 -9.36
CA VAL A 526 5.74 -21.21 -10.26
C VAL A 526 6.90 -20.89 -11.20
N PHE A 527 6.94 -19.68 -11.75
CA PHE A 527 8.05 -19.25 -12.59
C PHE A 527 9.35 -19.18 -11.77
N SER A 528 9.32 -18.55 -10.58
CA SER A 528 10.49 -18.43 -9.73
C SER A 528 11.00 -19.78 -9.21
N LEU A 529 10.11 -20.75 -8.94
CA LEU A 529 10.45 -22.13 -8.61
C LEU A 529 11.20 -22.83 -9.77
N ALA A 530 10.80 -22.59 -11.02
CA ALA A 530 11.53 -23.12 -12.16
C ALA A 530 12.95 -22.54 -12.26
N GLN A 531 13.10 -21.23 -12.04
CA GLN A 531 14.41 -20.57 -12.00
C GLN A 531 15.27 -21.07 -10.83
N LEU A 532 14.65 -21.35 -9.68
CA LEU A 532 15.34 -21.97 -8.54
C LEU A 532 15.80 -23.40 -8.85
N MET A 533 14.97 -24.19 -9.54
CA MET A 533 15.36 -25.53 -10.00
C MET A 533 16.59 -25.46 -10.91
N PHE A 534 16.65 -24.49 -11.83
CA PHE A 534 17.85 -24.26 -12.64
C PHE A 534 19.09 -24.02 -11.76
N PHE A 535 18.99 -23.18 -10.74
CA PHE A 535 20.10 -22.90 -9.82
C PHE A 535 20.53 -24.14 -9.03
N LEU A 536 19.57 -24.93 -8.52
CA LEU A 536 19.86 -26.14 -7.76
C LEU A 536 20.69 -27.13 -8.59
N VAL A 537 20.26 -27.39 -9.83
CA VAL A 537 20.91 -28.33 -10.74
C VAL A 537 22.27 -27.81 -11.20
N THR A 538 22.35 -26.54 -11.62
CA THR A 538 23.53 -26.03 -12.35
C THR A 538 24.54 -25.31 -11.45
N GLY A 539 24.12 -24.87 -10.27
CA GLY A 539 24.89 -23.98 -9.39
C GLY A 539 25.07 -22.56 -9.93
N ARG A 540 24.36 -22.19 -11.00
CA ARG A 540 24.48 -20.90 -11.69
C ARG A 540 23.14 -20.17 -11.67
N ASP A 541 23.20 -18.84 -11.69
CA ASP A 541 21.98 -18.04 -11.86
C ASP A 541 21.44 -18.21 -13.28
N PRO A 542 20.11 -18.32 -13.43
CA PRO A 542 19.49 -18.33 -14.74
C PRO A 542 19.60 -16.95 -15.39
N ASN A 543 19.73 -16.92 -16.71
CA ASN A 543 19.72 -15.68 -17.47
C ASN A 543 18.26 -15.28 -17.78
N ALA A 544 17.77 -14.18 -17.20
CA ALA A 544 16.40 -13.68 -17.41
C ALA A 544 16.09 -13.33 -18.88
N GLU A 545 17.10 -13.00 -19.68
CA GLU A 545 16.95 -12.54 -21.06
C GLU A 545 17.12 -13.68 -22.08
N ASN A 546 17.67 -14.84 -21.67
CA ASN A 546 18.01 -15.93 -22.57
C ASN A 546 17.56 -17.32 -22.08
N PHE A 547 16.25 -17.54 -22.08
CA PHE A 547 15.65 -18.83 -21.69
C PHE A 547 16.12 -20.02 -22.54
N ALA A 548 16.42 -19.80 -23.83
CA ALA A 548 16.94 -20.86 -24.69
C ALA A 548 18.31 -21.35 -24.20
N LYS A 549 19.18 -20.42 -23.78
CA LYS A 549 20.48 -20.79 -23.19
C LYS A 549 20.32 -21.49 -21.86
N ASN A 550 19.39 -21.03 -21.00
CA ASN A 550 19.09 -21.72 -19.74
C ASN A 550 18.63 -23.17 -20.02
N GLN A 551 17.75 -23.38 -21.00
CA GLN A 551 17.32 -24.73 -21.37
C GLN A 551 18.48 -25.62 -21.87
N GLU A 552 19.38 -25.08 -22.68
CA GLU A 552 20.57 -25.82 -23.15
C GLU A 552 21.51 -26.22 -22.02
N VAL A 553 21.76 -25.30 -21.07
CA VAL A 553 22.62 -25.56 -19.91
C VAL A 553 21.95 -26.58 -19.00
N LEU A 554 20.68 -26.36 -18.64
CA LEU A 554 19.93 -27.26 -17.77
C LEU A 554 19.86 -28.68 -18.36
N HIS A 555 19.56 -28.82 -19.65
CA HIS A 555 19.48 -30.12 -20.31
C HIS A 555 20.81 -30.88 -20.22
N ARG A 556 21.93 -30.19 -20.42
CA ARG A 556 23.27 -30.78 -20.35
C ARG A 556 23.58 -31.29 -18.95
N GLU A 557 23.34 -30.47 -17.93
CA GLU A 557 23.60 -30.86 -16.54
C GLU A 557 22.65 -31.99 -16.11
N LEU A 558 21.36 -31.92 -16.46
CA LEU A 558 20.39 -32.99 -16.17
C LEU A 558 20.77 -34.32 -16.84
N ALA A 559 21.26 -34.30 -18.08
CA ALA A 559 21.68 -35.51 -18.78
C ALA A 559 22.89 -36.21 -18.13
N SER A 560 23.75 -35.47 -17.41
CA SER A 560 24.80 -36.07 -16.58
C SER A 560 24.33 -36.46 -15.17
N TRP A 561 23.19 -35.93 -14.74
CA TRP A 561 22.74 -36.00 -13.35
C TRP A 561 21.69 -37.09 -13.09
N VAL A 562 20.83 -37.38 -14.08
CA VAL A 562 19.69 -38.30 -13.94
C VAL A 562 19.46 -39.12 -15.23
N ASP A 563 18.67 -40.19 -15.13
CA ASP A 563 18.20 -40.98 -16.28
C ASP A 563 17.49 -40.12 -17.33
N ASP A 564 17.58 -40.48 -18.61
CA ASP A 564 17.00 -39.74 -19.74
C ASP A 564 15.50 -39.44 -19.54
N ARG A 565 14.74 -40.37 -18.94
CA ARG A 565 13.30 -40.17 -18.68
C ARG A 565 13.07 -39.09 -17.63
N ALA A 566 13.88 -39.08 -16.56
CA ALA A 566 13.80 -38.06 -15.52
C ALA A 566 14.26 -36.69 -16.06
N SER A 567 15.34 -36.67 -16.84
CA SER A 567 15.85 -35.48 -17.51
C SER A 567 14.77 -34.87 -18.42
N GLN A 568 14.11 -35.67 -19.25
CA GLN A 568 13.04 -35.21 -20.11
C GLN A 568 11.86 -34.61 -19.31
N ALA A 569 11.41 -35.29 -18.25
CA ALA A 569 10.31 -34.81 -17.41
C ALA A 569 10.63 -33.44 -16.76
N LEU A 570 11.84 -33.28 -16.22
CA LEU A 570 12.30 -32.03 -15.60
C LEU A 570 12.47 -30.91 -16.65
N MET A 571 12.94 -31.24 -17.85
CA MET A 571 13.07 -30.28 -18.96
C MET A 571 11.72 -29.79 -19.47
N GLU A 572 10.73 -30.68 -19.60
CA GLU A 572 9.36 -30.30 -19.98
C GLU A 572 8.71 -29.41 -18.92
N LEU A 573 8.93 -29.72 -17.63
CA LEU A 573 8.49 -28.90 -16.52
C LEU A 573 9.09 -27.49 -16.60
N TYR A 574 10.43 -27.39 -16.72
CA TYR A 574 11.12 -26.10 -16.80
C TYR A 574 10.57 -25.24 -17.95
N LYS A 575 10.46 -25.82 -19.16
CA LYS A 575 9.94 -25.13 -20.35
C LYS A 575 8.56 -24.53 -20.13
N ARG A 576 7.62 -25.32 -19.58
CA ARG A 576 6.25 -24.87 -19.31
C ARG A 576 6.22 -23.81 -18.22
N ALA A 577 6.91 -24.04 -17.12
CA ALA A 577 6.92 -23.13 -15.96
C ALA A 577 7.60 -21.78 -16.25
N THR A 578 8.57 -21.74 -17.18
CA THR A 578 9.20 -20.50 -17.63
C THR A 578 8.52 -19.85 -18.84
N SER A 579 7.32 -20.29 -19.24
CA SER A 579 6.61 -19.66 -20.37
C SER A 579 6.37 -18.17 -20.11
N LYS A 580 6.53 -17.34 -21.15
CA LYS A 580 6.25 -15.90 -21.05
C LYS A 580 4.77 -15.65 -20.74
N ALA A 581 3.87 -16.43 -21.35
CA ALA A 581 2.44 -16.35 -21.08
C ALA A 581 2.11 -17.09 -19.77
N PRO A 582 1.58 -16.41 -18.74
CA PRO A 582 1.28 -17.04 -17.45
C PRO A 582 0.26 -18.20 -17.53
N GLY A 583 -0.65 -18.14 -18.50
CA GLY A 583 -1.67 -19.18 -18.73
C GLY A 583 -1.11 -20.52 -19.24
N ASP A 584 0.11 -20.53 -19.79
CA ASP A 584 0.75 -21.75 -20.29
C ASP A 584 1.57 -22.49 -19.20
N ARG A 585 1.77 -21.82 -18.06
CA ARG A 585 2.49 -22.38 -16.91
C ARG A 585 1.61 -23.39 -16.17
N PRO A 586 2.19 -24.29 -15.34
CA PRO A 586 1.43 -24.93 -14.27
C PRO A 586 0.66 -23.88 -13.47
N GLN A 587 -0.64 -24.08 -13.26
CA GLN A 587 -1.49 -23.04 -12.67
C GLN A 587 -1.41 -23.02 -11.15
N THR A 588 -0.98 -24.13 -10.55
CA THR A 588 -0.74 -24.28 -9.11
C THR A 588 0.64 -24.87 -8.84
N VAL A 589 1.14 -24.72 -7.61
CA VAL A 589 2.36 -25.39 -7.17
C VAL A 589 2.19 -26.92 -7.16
N VAL A 590 0.96 -27.42 -6.95
CA VAL A 590 0.65 -28.85 -7.05
C VAL A 590 0.95 -29.39 -8.45
N ASP A 591 0.52 -28.66 -9.48
CA ASP A 591 0.79 -29.02 -10.88
C ASP A 591 2.29 -29.00 -11.20
N PHE A 592 3.06 -28.14 -10.53
CA PHE A 592 4.51 -28.06 -10.66
C PHE A 592 5.23 -29.22 -9.94
N VAL A 593 4.73 -29.66 -8.78
CA VAL A 593 5.33 -30.74 -7.99
C VAL A 593 5.13 -32.13 -8.63
N ALA A 594 4.02 -32.37 -9.33
CA ALA A 594 3.73 -33.69 -9.88
C ALA A 594 4.82 -34.23 -10.84
N PRO A 595 5.39 -33.44 -11.77
CA PRO A 595 6.53 -33.87 -12.58
C PRO A 595 7.83 -34.06 -11.77
N LEU A 596 8.06 -33.28 -10.70
CA LEU A 596 9.22 -33.48 -9.82
C LEU A 596 9.16 -34.85 -9.13
N ARG A 597 8.00 -35.22 -8.57
CA ARG A 597 7.79 -36.54 -7.95
C ARG A 597 7.93 -37.68 -8.95
N THR A 598 7.53 -37.45 -10.21
CA THR A 598 7.72 -38.42 -11.29
C THR A 598 9.21 -38.63 -11.58
N ALA A 599 9.99 -37.55 -11.65
CA ALA A 599 11.44 -37.64 -11.79
C ALA A 599 12.10 -38.32 -10.57
N GLU A 600 11.64 -38.02 -9.36
CA GLU A 600 12.14 -38.64 -8.11
C GLU A 600 11.94 -40.16 -8.13
N ALA A 601 10.76 -40.61 -8.58
CA ALA A 601 10.46 -42.02 -8.84
C ALA A 601 11.55 -42.67 -9.69
N ILE A 602 11.80 -42.07 -10.85
CA ILE A 602 12.64 -42.63 -11.89
C ILE A 602 14.08 -42.73 -11.37
N ILE A 603 14.54 -41.73 -10.62
CA ILE A 603 15.87 -41.70 -10.01
C ILE A 603 16.00 -42.79 -8.94
N GLN A 604 15.05 -42.89 -8.02
CA GLN A 604 15.06 -43.94 -6.99
C GLN A 604 15.01 -45.34 -7.61
N ILE A 605 14.33 -45.47 -8.74
CA ILE A 605 14.19 -46.71 -9.49
C ILE A 605 15.46 -47.07 -10.26
N ALA A 606 16.16 -46.12 -10.87
CA ALA A 606 17.40 -46.36 -11.62
C ALA A 606 18.54 -46.91 -10.73
N SER A 607 18.38 -46.81 -9.40
CA SER A 607 19.22 -47.48 -8.40
C SER A 607 18.88 -48.97 -8.16
N GLY A 608 17.90 -49.54 -8.89
CA GLY A 608 17.46 -50.96 -8.85
C GLY A 608 16.90 -51.49 -10.20
N THR A 609 16.53 -52.77 -10.25
CA THR A 609 16.01 -53.45 -11.46
C THR A 609 14.67 -52.86 -11.93
N GLU A 610 14.47 -52.73 -13.26
CA GLU A 610 13.22 -52.20 -13.86
C GLU A 610 11.98 -53.04 -13.56
N ASP A 611 12.17 -54.35 -13.31
CA ASP A 611 11.13 -55.28 -12.90
C ASP A 611 10.89 -55.19 -11.38
N VAL A 612 9.61 -55.19 -11.00
CA VAL A 612 9.17 -55.10 -9.63
C VAL A 612 8.43 -56.39 -9.28
N GLU A 613 8.86 -57.08 -8.24
CA GLU A 613 8.15 -58.26 -7.74
C GLU A 613 6.69 -57.91 -7.39
N GLU A 614 5.75 -58.83 -7.65
CA GLU A 614 4.32 -58.60 -7.42
C GLU A 614 4.03 -58.13 -5.97
N ASP A 615 4.72 -58.74 -5.01
CA ASP A 615 4.62 -58.42 -3.57
C ASP A 615 5.22 -57.05 -3.18
N ASP A 616 5.97 -56.41 -4.08
CA ASP A 616 6.60 -55.10 -3.87
C ASP A 616 5.82 -53.96 -4.56
N LEU A 617 4.90 -54.27 -5.48
CA LEU A 617 4.20 -53.27 -6.29
C LEU A 617 3.46 -52.24 -5.42
N CYS A 618 2.65 -52.70 -4.46
CA CYS A 618 1.87 -51.80 -3.59
C CYS A 618 2.78 -50.90 -2.73
N ARG A 619 3.89 -51.44 -2.23
CA ARG A 619 4.86 -50.68 -1.46
C ARG A 619 5.47 -49.57 -2.30
N ARG A 620 5.88 -49.88 -3.53
CA ARG A 620 6.45 -48.88 -4.45
C ARG A 620 5.43 -47.84 -4.92
N ILE A 621 4.15 -48.21 -5.07
CA ILE A 621 3.06 -47.24 -5.31
C ILE A 621 2.98 -46.25 -4.14
N GLY A 622 3.01 -46.73 -2.89
CA GLY A 622 3.01 -45.88 -1.70
C GLY A 622 4.20 -44.94 -1.64
N GLN A 623 5.41 -45.48 -1.86
CA GLN A 623 6.65 -44.71 -1.88
C GLN A 623 6.60 -43.59 -2.92
N LEU A 624 6.15 -43.90 -4.13
CA LEU A 624 6.09 -42.92 -5.20
C LEU A 624 4.98 -41.89 -4.97
N TYR A 625 3.80 -42.30 -4.54
CA TYR A 625 2.68 -41.37 -4.42
C TYR A 625 2.78 -40.48 -3.18
N ALA A 626 3.05 -41.08 -2.02
CA ALA A 626 3.01 -40.42 -0.72
C ALA A 626 4.39 -39.99 -0.21
N GLY A 627 5.48 -40.55 -0.74
CA GLY A 627 6.84 -40.37 -0.21
C GLY A 627 7.20 -41.38 0.89
N MET A 628 8.47 -41.42 1.30
CA MET A 628 8.94 -42.35 2.33
C MET A 628 8.26 -42.11 3.70
N GLY A 629 7.79 -43.19 4.33
CA GLY A 629 7.25 -43.18 5.69
C GLY A 629 5.85 -42.54 5.85
N ARG A 630 5.19 -42.17 4.75
CA ARG A 630 3.86 -41.51 4.75
C ARG A 630 2.72 -42.44 4.29
N TYR A 631 2.94 -43.75 4.32
CA TYR A 631 1.97 -44.76 3.90
C TYR A 631 2.12 -46.04 4.73
N ASP A 632 1.04 -46.81 4.85
CA ASP A 632 1.03 -48.15 5.41
C ASP A 632 0.85 -49.16 4.27
N SER A 633 1.75 -50.15 4.12
CA SER A 633 1.64 -51.13 3.04
C SER A 633 1.83 -52.58 3.48
N THR A 634 1.18 -53.48 2.76
CA THR A 634 1.39 -54.93 2.78
C THR A 634 1.75 -55.41 1.36
N SER A 635 1.88 -56.73 1.13
CA SER A 635 2.09 -57.26 -0.23
C SER A 635 0.92 -56.99 -1.17
N GLY A 636 -0.32 -56.95 -0.66
CA GLY A 636 -1.54 -56.83 -1.48
C GLY A 636 -2.23 -55.47 -1.47
N HIS A 637 -1.84 -54.54 -0.60
CA HIS A 637 -2.42 -53.18 -0.60
C HIS A 637 -1.50 -52.14 0.04
N VAL A 638 -1.78 -50.88 -0.27
CA VAL A 638 -1.17 -49.70 0.34
C VAL A 638 -2.22 -48.65 0.68
N GLN A 639 -2.13 -48.06 1.87
CA GLN A 639 -2.99 -47.01 2.38
C GLN A 639 -2.16 -45.74 2.62
N MET A 640 -2.67 -44.60 2.17
CA MET A 640 -2.02 -43.30 2.28
C MET A 640 -3.04 -42.16 2.21
N ASN A 641 -2.60 -40.93 2.49
CA ASN A 641 -3.43 -39.73 2.35
C ASN A 641 -2.96 -38.89 1.15
N SER A 642 -3.88 -38.12 0.56
CA SER A 642 -3.52 -37.08 -0.42
C SER A 642 -2.64 -36.01 0.22
N ALA A 643 -1.90 -35.25 -0.59
CA ALA A 643 -1.05 -34.17 -0.10
C ALA A 643 -1.83 -33.09 0.70
N SER A 644 -3.13 -32.92 0.41
CA SER A 644 -4.01 -32.00 1.14
C SER A 644 -4.51 -32.58 2.49
N GLY A 645 -4.35 -33.89 2.70
CA GLY A 645 -4.93 -34.64 3.81
C GLY A 645 -6.45 -34.83 3.73
N GLN A 646 -7.11 -34.41 2.64
CA GLN A 646 -8.57 -34.45 2.53
C GLN A 646 -9.12 -35.76 1.97
N VAL A 647 -8.29 -36.52 1.25
CA VAL A 647 -8.68 -37.77 0.61
C VAL A 647 -7.78 -38.89 1.11
N GLU A 648 -8.39 -39.91 1.71
CA GLU A 648 -7.74 -41.18 1.99
C GLU A 648 -7.72 -42.00 0.69
N VAL A 649 -6.57 -42.61 0.41
CA VAL A 649 -6.31 -43.41 -0.78
C VAL A 649 -5.88 -44.81 -0.35
N ILE A 650 -6.59 -45.83 -0.83
CA ILE A 650 -6.22 -47.24 -0.63
C ILE A 650 -6.09 -47.91 -1.99
N ALA A 651 -4.88 -48.28 -2.39
CA ALA A 651 -4.64 -49.05 -3.61
C ALA A 651 -4.46 -50.53 -3.26
N ARG A 652 -5.22 -51.41 -3.94
CA ARG A 652 -5.23 -52.85 -3.74
C ARG A 652 -4.88 -53.57 -5.03
N LEU A 653 -4.06 -54.62 -4.91
CA LEU A 653 -3.79 -55.53 -6.02
C LEU A 653 -5.03 -56.41 -6.25
N GLY A 654 -5.59 -56.35 -7.46
CA GLY A 654 -6.63 -57.25 -7.94
C GLY A 654 -6.05 -58.53 -8.55
N GLY A 655 -6.91 -59.48 -8.93
CA GLY A 655 -6.48 -60.75 -9.51
C GLY A 655 -5.55 -60.59 -10.72
N SER A 656 -4.36 -61.20 -10.64
CA SER A 656 -3.34 -61.19 -11.69
C SER A 656 -3.89 -61.82 -12.98
N SER A 657 -3.95 -61.06 -14.08
CA SER A 657 -4.46 -61.58 -15.36
C SER A 657 -3.39 -62.32 -16.17
N ASN A 658 -2.10 -62.10 -15.83
CA ASN A 658 -0.92 -62.80 -16.36
C ASN A 658 0.31 -62.48 -15.49
N ARG A 659 1.35 -63.34 -15.49
CA ARG A 659 2.62 -63.19 -14.72
C ARG A 659 3.38 -61.84 -14.88
N LEU A 660 2.94 -60.94 -15.75
CA LEU A 660 3.61 -59.67 -16.10
C LEU A 660 2.76 -58.43 -15.82
N ALA A 661 1.48 -58.58 -15.49
CA ALA A 661 0.59 -57.44 -15.24
C ALA A 661 -0.58 -57.80 -14.29
N ALA A 662 -0.95 -56.82 -13.46
CA ALA A 662 -2.09 -56.91 -12.54
C ALA A 662 -3.17 -55.88 -12.87
N THR A 663 -4.34 -56.07 -12.25
CA THR A 663 -5.32 -55.01 -12.11
C THR A 663 -5.08 -54.34 -10.76
N VAL A 664 -5.07 -53.01 -10.71
CA VAL A 664 -5.00 -52.26 -9.44
C VAL A 664 -6.32 -51.53 -9.23
N GLU A 665 -6.95 -51.77 -8.08
CA GLU A 665 -8.15 -51.08 -7.65
C GLU A 665 -7.77 -50.02 -6.62
N VAL A 666 -8.14 -48.77 -6.87
CA VAL A 666 -7.89 -47.64 -5.97
C VAL A 666 -9.23 -47.18 -5.40
N GLU A 667 -9.35 -47.24 -4.09
CA GLU A 667 -10.42 -46.64 -3.31
C GLU A 667 -10.00 -45.24 -2.86
N LEU A 668 -10.85 -44.25 -3.08
CA LEU A 668 -10.65 -42.88 -2.62
C LEU A 668 -11.83 -42.42 -1.79
N SER A 669 -11.56 -42.02 -0.55
CA SER A 669 -12.56 -41.66 0.46
C SER A 669 -12.28 -40.24 0.99
N VAL A 670 -13.28 -39.37 0.95
CA VAL A 670 -13.15 -38.01 1.46
C VAL A 670 -13.27 -38.01 2.98
N MET A 671 -12.23 -37.55 3.66
CA MET A 671 -12.11 -37.56 5.13
C MET A 671 -12.69 -36.31 5.80
N GLY A 672 -12.83 -35.20 5.05
CA GLY A 672 -13.28 -33.90 5.58
C GLY A 672 -14.30 -33.17 4.69
N SER A 673 -14.39 -31.84 4.82
CA SER A 673 -15.28 -31.00 4.01
C SER A 673 -14.63 -30.60 2.68
N LEU A 674 -15.22 -31.00 1.55
CA LEU A 674 -14.82 -30.53 0.22
C LEU A 674 -15.39 -29.12 -0.06
N PRO A 675 -14.58 -28.15 -0.50
CA PRO A 675 -15.05 -26.82 -0.89
C PRO A 675 -15.73 -26.88 -2.25
N VAL A 676 -17.03 -27.22 -2.28
CA VAL A 676 -17.81 -27.18 -3.53
C VAL A 676 -18.55 -25.85 -3.60
N ALA A 677 -18.03 -24.91 -4.39
CA ALA A 677 -18.64 -23.61 -4.57
C ALA A 677 -20.08 -23.74 -5.10
N SER A 678 -21.03 -23.06 -4.45
CA SER A 678 -22.36 -22.70 -4.98
C SER A 678 -23.40 -23.81 -5.23
N LEU A 679 -23.25 -25.03 -4.68
CA LEU A 679 -24.26 -26.09 -4.89
C LEU A 679 -25.28 -26.22 -3.75
N LYS A 680 -26.56 -26.30 -4.12
CA LYS A 680 -27.73 -26.28 -3.21
C LYS A 680 -28.01 -27.61 -2.49
N SER A 681 -27.33 -28.71 -2.84
CA SER A 681 -27.53 -30.03 -2.21
C SER A 681 -26.34 -30.97 -2.38
N GLY A 682 -26.21 -31.95 -1.48
CA GLY A 682 -25.18 -32.99 -1.55
C GLY A 682 -25.28 -33.88 -2.81
N LYS A 683 -26.48 -34.08 -3.37
CA LYS A 683 -26.68 -34.80 -4.63
C LYS A 683 -26.06 -34.06 -5.81
N ALA A 684 -26.30 -32.74 -5.91
CA ALA A 684 -25.72 -31.90 -6.94
C ALA A 684 -24.18 -31.83 -6.84
N ALA A 685 -23.64 -31.78 -5.62
CA ALA A 685 -22.20 -31.86 -5.39
C ALA A 685 -21.60 -33.17 -5.90
N ARG A 686 -22.24 -34.31 -5.61
CA ARG A 686 -21.81 -35.63 -6.12
C ARG A 686 -21.83 -35.71 -7.64
N GLU A 687 -22.91 -35.24 -8.27
CA GLU A 687 -23.05 -35.21 -9.73
C GLU A 687 -21.96 -34.35 -10.39
N SER A 688 -21.65 -33.19 -9.80
CA SER A 688 -20.58 -32.31 -10.28
C SER A 688 -19.19 -32.96 -10.20
N ILE A 689 -18.84 -33.54 -9.04
CA ILE A 689 -17.56 -34.22 -8.85
C ILE A 689 -17.43 -35.41 -9.81
N ASN A 690 -18.50 -36.23 -9.94
CA ASN A 690 -18.55 -37.35 -10.88
C ASN A 690 -18.33 -36.89 -12.33
N ALA A 691 -18.98 -35.81 -12.76
CA ALA A 691 -18.83 -35.28 -14.12
C ALA A 691 -17.41 -34.71 -14.39
N ARG A 692 -16.70 -34.21 -13.37
CA ARG A 692 -15.29 -33.82 -13.50
C ARG A 692 -14.40 -35.06 -13.62
N LEU A 693 -14.60 -36.05 -12.75
CA LEU A 693 -13.88 -37.32 -12.76
C LEU A 693 -14.03 -38.03 -14.11
N ASP A 694 -15.25 -38.18 -14.61
CA ASP A 694 -15.50 -38.83 -15.90
C ASP A 694 -14.77 -38.12 -17.04
N ARG A 695 -14.82 -36.79 -17.07
CA ARG A 695 -14.09 -36.01 -18.08
C ARG A 695 -12.59 -36.17 -17.97
N ALA A 696 -12.02 -36.09 -16.77
CA ALA A 696 -10.58 -36.20 -16.55
C ALA A 696 -10.06 -37.60 -16.91
N LEU A 697 -10.73 -38.64 -16.42
CA LEU A 697 -10.31 -40.03 -16.65
C LEU A 697 -10.51 -40.46 -18.10
N GLN A 698 -11.66 -40.14 -18.70
CA GLN A 698 -11.93 -40.50 -20.10
C GLN A 698 -10.98 -39.77 -21.06
N LYS A 699 -10.70 -38.49 -20.82
CA LYS A 699 -9.80 -37.69 -21.66
C LYS A 699 -8.36 -38.20 -21.61
N LYS A 700 -7.88 -38.63 -20.44
CA LYS A 700 -6.47 -38.97 -20.23
C LYS A 700 -6.16 -40.46 -20.41
N TYR A 701 -7.08 -41.35 -20.01
CA TYR A 701 -6.81 -42.80 -19.96
C TYR A 701 -7.75 -43.66 -20.80
N GLY A 702 -8.82 -43.07 -21.36
CA GLY A 702 -9.82 -43.79 -22.16
C GLY A 702 -10.37 -45.02 -21.42
N ASN A 703 -10.48 -46.15 -22.12
CA ASN A 703 -11.10 -47.37 -21.58
C ASN A 703 -10.19 -48.18 -20.63
N ALA A 704 -8.93 -47.77 -20.45
CA ALA A 704 -7.95 -48.49 -19.64
C ALA A 704 -8.11 -48.24 -18.13
N VAL A 705 -8.92 -47.24 -17.76
CA VAL A 705 -9.28 -46.91 -16.39
C VAL A 705 -10.80 -46.81 -16.32
N LYS A 706 -11.41 -47.56 -15.40
CA LYS A 706 -12.86 -47.52 -15.15
C LYS A 706 -13.10 -47.05 -13.73
N ARG A 707 -14.22 -46.38 -13.48
CA ARG A 707 -14.63 -46.04 -12.12
C ARG A 707 -16.02 -46.52 -11.81
N HIS A 708 -16.29 -46.74 -10.53
CA HIS A 708 -17.64 -46.90 -10.01
C HIS A 708 -17.81 -46.13 -8.69
N PRO A 709 -19.02 -45.63 -8.40
CA PRO A 709 -19.28 -44.91 -7.16
C PRO A 709 -19.32 -45.86 -5.96
N GLY A 710 -18.99 -45.34 -4.78
CA GLY A 710 -19.22 -46.04 -3.51
C GLY A 710 -20.71 -46.15 -3.15
N SER A 711 -21.04 -47.12 -2.30
CA SER A 711 -22.44 -47.51 -2.06
C SER A 711 -23.12 -46.80 -0.87
N LYS A 712 -22.38 -46.24 0.11
CA LYS A 712 -22.91 -45.55 1.31
C LYS A 712 -21.88 -44.59 1.95
N GLY A 713 -22.34 -43.53 2.64
CA GLY A 713 -21.50 -42.70 3.54
C GLY A 713 -20.95 -41.39 2.95
N ALA A 714 -19.77 -40.97 3.43
CA ALA A 714 -18.98 -39.85 2.87
C ALA A 714 -18.69 -40.08 1.37
N TYR A 715 -18.24 -39.05 0.65
CA TYR A 715 -17.98 -39.22 -0.79
C TYR A 715 -16.85 -40.22 -1.02
N GLN A 716 -17.16 -41.28 -1.76
CA GLN A 716 -16.24 -42.39 -2.05
C GLN A 716 -16.35 -42.78 -3.52
N VAL A 717 -15.20 -43.05 -4.15
CA VAL A 717 -15.10 -43.53 -5.52
C VAL A 717 -14.04 -44.61 -5.64
N PHE A 718 -14.29 -45.60 -6.49
CA PHE A 718 -13.38 -46.68 -6.80
C PHE A 718 -12.93 -46.54 -8.24
N VAL A 719 -11.62 -46.69 -8.47
CA VAL A 719 -10.98 -46.59 -9.79
C VAL A 719 -10.21 -47.87 -10.06
N VAL A 720 -10.57 -48.58 -11.11
CA VAL A 720 -9.97 -49.83 -11.55
C VAL A 720 -9.05 -49.54 -12.73
N ILE A 721 -7.77 -49.88 -12.57
CA ILE A 721 -6.70 -49.69 -13.56
C ILE A 721 -6.32 -51.06 -14.09
N SER A 722 -6.59 -51.32 -15.36
CA SER A 722 -6.27 -52.60 -16.00
C SER A 722 -4.88 -52.56 -16.67
N ASP A 723 -4.25 -53.73 -16.76
CA ASP A 723 -2.95 -53.92 -17.43
C ASP A 723 -1.82 -53.07 -16.80
N VAL A 724 -1.74 -53.10 -15.45
CA VAL A 724 -0.64 -52.49 -14.71
C VAL A 724 0.52 -53.46 -14.72
N ARG A 725 1.53 -53.15 -15.55
CA ARG A 725 2.74 -53.98 -15.63
C ARG A 725 3.49 -53.98 -14.30
N PHE A 726 4.14 -55.10 -13.99
CA PHE A 726 5.02 -55.25 -12.82
C PHE A 726 6.38 -54.56 -13.05
N ASN A 727 6.30 -53.28 -13.36
CA ASN A 727 7.45 -52.43 -13.60
C ASN A 727 7.10 -50.99 -13.24
N VAL A 728 8.10 -50.15 -13.37
CA VAL A 728 8.08 -48.73 -13.03
C VAL A 728 7.00 -47.96 -13.79
N ALA A 729 6.84 -48.24 -15.08
CA ALA A 729 5.83 -47.60 -15.91
C ALA A 729 4.41 -47.95 -15.42
N GLY A 730 4.21 -49.18 -14.94
CA GLY A 730 2.96 -49.58 -14.28
C GLY A 730 2.72 -48.79 -12.99
N ILE A 731 3.71 -48.68 -12.12
CA ILE A 731 3.61 -47.94 -10.85
C ILE A 731 3.33 -46.45 -11.10
N ALA A 732 4.11 -45.81 -11.97
CA ALA A 732 3.92 -44.40 -12.34
C ALA A 732 2.53 -44.15 -12.92
N ARG A 733 2.02 -45.07 -13.76
CA ARG A 733 0.66 -45.01 -14.29
C ARG A 733 -0.38 -45.08 -13.17
N VAL A 734 -0.19 -45.93 -12.15
CA VAL A 734 -1.10 -45.98 -10.99
C VAL A 734 -1.06 -44.65 -10.24
N CYS A 735 0.12 -44.14 -9.89
CA CYS A 735 0.26 -42.89 -9.15
C CYS A 735 -0.33 -41.68 -9.91
N ASP A 736 -0.16 -41.62 -11.23
CA ASP A 736 -0.74 -40.58 -12.08
C ASP A 736 -2.28 -40.64 -12.12
N VAL A 737 -2.86 -41.85 -12.15
CA VAL A 737 -4.31 -42.04 -12.05
C VAL A 737 -4.81 -41.62 -10.67
N ILE A 738 -4.12 -41.99 -9.59
CA ILE A 738 -4.47 -41.55 -8.24
C ILE A 738 -4.45 -40.01 -8.16
N ALA A 739 -3.37 -39.37 -8.61
CA ALA A 739 -3.21 -37.92 -8.57
C ALA A 739 -4.30 -37.21 -9.37
N THR A 740 -4.59 -37.68 -10.58
CA THR A 740 -5.65 -37.13 -11.44
C THR A 740 -7.04 -37.28 -10.80
N THR A 741 -7.28 -38.41 -10.13
CA THR A 741 -8.54 -38.68 -9.43
C THR A 741 -8.70 -37.76 -8.22
N VAL A 742 -7.66 -37.63 -7.39
CA VAL A 742 -7.65 -36.74 -6.22
C VAL A 742 -7.88 -35.28 -6.63
N ALA A 743 -7.14 -34.77 -7.62
CA ALA A 743 -7.32 -33.39 -8.12
C ALA A 743 -8.77 -33.14 -8.59
N SER A 744 -9.36 -34.12 -9.30
CA SER A 744 -10.75 -34.04 -9.76
C SER A 744 -11.78 -34.04 -8.61
N ILE A 745 -11.45 -34.69 -7.48
CA ILE A 745 -12.28 -34.69 -6.27
C ILE A 745 -12.16 -33.35 -5.55
N GLU A 746 -10.93 -32.90 -5.29
CA GLU A 746 -10.62 -31.70 -4.54
C GLU A 746 -10.98 -30.41 -5.29
N GLY A 747 -11.06 -30.46 -6.63
CA GLY A 747 -11.42 -29.31 -7.47
C GLY A 747 -10.28 -28.35 -7.75
N SER A 748 -9.05 -28.85 -7.64
CA SER A 748 -7.79 -28.18 -7.97
C SER A 748 -7.57 -28.05 -9.48
#